data_AF-A0A135L9I4-F1
#
_entry.id   AF-A0A135L9I4-F1
#
_cell.length_a   1.000
_cell.length_b   1.000
_cell.length_c   1.000
_cell.angle_alpha   90.00
_cell.angle_beta   90.00
_cell.angle_gamma   90.00
#
_symmetry.space_group_name_H-M   'P 1'
#
loop_
_entity.id
_entity.type
_entity.pdbx_description
1 polymer ?
#
loop_
_entity_poly.entity_id
_entity_poly.type
_entity_poly.pdbx_seq_one_letter_code
_entity_poly.pdbx_strand_id
1 'polypeptide(L)'
;MTKTIVIIGVTGTQGSSVANTFLLLPEWRVRGITRNTHSLAAQNLAGKGVEMIQADIDDPQSLAPAFEGAAVIFSNTDFFTHLQDALASPDLGRTPEEISEYAYNREVTQGINIAKVASSPIVLRTLERFVYSSLCDVRKWSRGKYTTVHHYNSKTDTIRTIEAEFPELAARMSTVQLGHYVTMWKAFPSMAPQKQPDGGFLMTRQVNAGLKFPFVVAHRDTGSFVKALVDLPPKKDLLGVSQTLTWPEWMAIWGDVLGVQAGFQQVPKDDFFRDVPHALRKDLEDTYDFIEEFGFTGGDPAVLMPEEYSVERSECKSFSKSYIASILELLEKSADDKASRAILLQEISNICQLELNRAQTLFKRHVQTSTGSKWFKRTSNVYDSAGNPRVSIKGKPEDIATSDSQLHYMLRLCQPKLTIPNATTCLTKISEYHKSHPQKWEELEDREADALGDLAIIIGFIQDLASVVFIPSFSNNKGQMFASKAQELESEFNQVKDQLDLLDFVVPIDNLLEPGVATGALKKLDQFAIEKSGTKMGFIYQDMVTDCLSRIQEQFNEAKAKLAQGLKAELSSAPPKTPEPTAVRVEQRKQKEKTRPSHSSIYDIVTPKPSPQEPASLPQTFKIDESTAEVLARLFSKSESRGPVAWAAFADAMAKLGFSISPKYGSVYTFYPQDSMTAKKSFTVH
;
A
#
# COMPACT_ATOMS: atom_id res chain seq x y z
N MET A 1 -20.36 -6.86 17.07
CA MET A 1 -19.29 -7.87 17.25
C MET A 1 -18.28 -7.69 16.12
N THR A 2 -17.00 -7.93 16.37
CA THR A 2 -15.95 -7.80 15.33
C THR A 2 -15.96 -9.04 14.46
N LYS A 3 -15.99 -8.86 13.14
CA LYS A 3 -15.96 -9.94 12.14
C LYS A 3 -14.52 -10.36 11.89
N THR A 4 -14.27 -11.64 11.67
CA THR A 4 -12.92 -12.13 11.32
C THR A 4 -12.88 -12.51 9.86
N ILE A 5 -11.91 -11.97 9.11
CA ILE A 5 -11.53 -12.51 7.80
C ILE A 5 -10.31 -13.41 7.97
N VAL A 6 -10.41 -14.64 7.48
CA VAL A 6 -9.29 -15.59 7.41
C VAL A 6 -8.77 -15.65 5.99
N ILE A 7 -7.46 -15.52 5.81
CA ILE A 7 -6.82 -15.36 4.50
C ILE A 7 -5.83 -16.50 4.30
N ILE A 8 -6.10 -17.33 3.30
CA ILE A 8 -5.19 -18.37 2.82
C ILE A 8 -4.32 -17.76 1.72
N GLY A 9 -3.02 -18.05 1.74
CA GLY A 9 -2.06 -17.40 0.84
C GLY A 9 -1.78 -15.94 1.22
N VAL A 10 -1.87 -15.60 2.51
CA VAL A 10 -1.73 -14.21 3.02
C VAL A 10 -0.38 -13.58 2.70
N THR A 11 0.69 -14.37 2.60
CA THR A 11 2.04 -13.89 2.25
C THR A 11 2.23 -13.69 0.74
N GLY A 12 1.27 -14.13 -0.08
CA GLY A 12 1.30 -13.96 -1.53
C GLY A 12 0.71 -12.63 -1.98
N THR A 13 0.83 -12.36 -3.28
CA THR A 13 0.38 -11.11 -3.94
C THR A 13 -1.09 -10.78 -3.65
N GLN A 14 -1.99 -11.75 -3.82
CA GLN A 14 -3.41 -11.55 -3.58
C GLN A 14 -3.74 -11.40 -2.10
N GLY A 15 -3.31 -12.37 -1.28
CA GLY A 15 -3.68 -12.42 0.13
C GLY A 15 -3.15 -11.24 0.93
N SER A 16 -1.96 -10.72 0.59
CA SER A 16 -1.40 -9.53 1.24
C SER A 16 -2.21 -8.27 0.90
N SER A 17 -2.72 -8.14 -0.33
CA SER A 17 -3.65 -7.06 -0.70
C SER A 17 -4.95 -7.14 0.11
N VAL A 18 -5.54 -8.34 0.22
CA VAL A 18 -6.74 -8.58 1.05
C VAL A 18 -6.48 -8.21 2.51
N ALA A 19 -5.34 -8.63 3.07
CA ALA A 19 -4.97 -8.30 4.43
C ALA A 19 -4.89 -6.77 4.62
N ASN A 20 -4.17 -6.07 3.74
CA ASN A 20 -4.02 -4.62 3.81
C ASN A 20 -5.38 -3.90 3.73
N THR A 21 -6.29 -4.30 2.83
CA THR A 21 -7.61 -3.68 2.72
C THR A 21 -8.45 -3.89 3.98
N PHE A 22 -8.50 -5.11 4.51
CA PHE A 22 -9.35 -5.40 5.68
C PHE A 22 -8.77 -4.89 7.00
N LEU A 23 -7.44 -4.69 7.09
CA LEU A 23 -6.81 -4.00 8.22
C LEU A 23 -7.26 -2.53 8.34
N LEU A 24 -7.69 -1.91 7.24
CA LEU A 24 -8.22 -0.55 7.21
C LEU A 24 -9.70 -0.47 7.63
N LEU A 25 -10.33 -1.58 8.01
CA LEU A 25 -11.74 -1.60 8.38
C LEU A 25 -11.91 -1.91 9.88
N PRO A 26 -12.44 -0.98 10.70
CA PRO A 26 -12.44 -1.10 12.16
C PRO A 26 -13.31 -2.24 12.70
N GLU A 27 -14.28 -2.71 11.91
CA GLU A 27 -15.15 -3.83 12.25
C GLU A 27 -14.54 -5.20 11.98
N TRP A 28 -13.35 -5.26 11.39
CA TRP A 28 -12.67 -6.50 10.99
C TRP A 28 -11.45 -6.84 11.84
N ARG A 29 -11.25 -8.13 12.05
CA ARG A 29 -10.00 -8.76 12.50
C ARG A 29 -9.45 -9.55 11.31
N VAL A 30 -8.16 -9.41 11.03
CA VAL A 30 -7.49 -10.13 9.93
C VAL A 30 -6.67 -11.27 10.50
N ARG A 31 -6.92 -12.49 10.02
CA ARG A 31 -6.16 -13.69 10.35
C ARG A 31 -5.52 -14.25 9.09
N GLY A 32 -4.20 -14.39 9.10
CA GLY A 32 -3.42 -14.90 7.97
C GLY A 32 -2.91 -16.31 8.24
N ILE A 33 -3.06 -17.21 7.28
CA ILE A 33 -2.54 -18.59 7.37
C ILE A 33 -1.23 -18.70 6.60
N THR A 34 -0.22 -19.29 7.25
CA THR A 34 1.08 -19.60 6.64
C THR A 34 1.67 -20.88 7.23
N ARG A 35 2.52 -21.57 6.48
CA ARG A 35 3.31 -22.70 7.00
C ARG A 35 4.46 -22.26 7.90
N ASN A 36 4.94 -21.01 7.72
CA ASN A 36 6.06 -20.45 8.47
C ASN A 36 5.75 -19.02 8.94
N THR A 37 5.32 -18.91 10.19
CA THR A 37 5.02 -17.64 10.87
C THR A 37 6.27 -16.81 11.17
N HIS A 38 7.45 -17.41 11.11
CA HIS A 38 8.74 -16.73 11.31
C HIS A 38 9.35 -16.19 10.01
N SER A 39 8.75 -16.43 8.85
CA SER A 39 9.21 -15.83 7.60
C SER A 39 9.14 -14.30 7.63
N LEU A 40 10.03 -13.60 6.93
CA LEU A 40 10.06 -12.14 6.88
C LEU A 40 8.70 -11.55 6.45
N ALA A 41 8.05 -12.17 5.46
CA ALA A 41 6.71 -11.77 5.00
C ALA A 41 5.65 -11.90 6.11
N ALA A 42 5.67 -13.01 6.87
CA ALA A 42 4.75 -13.23 7.98
C ALA A 42 5.00 -12.24 9.14
N GLN A 43 6.26 -11.98 9.48
CA GLN A 43 6.62 -11.01 10.51
C GLN A 43 6.19 -9.59 10.11
N ASN A 44 6.39 -9.20 8.86
CA ASN A 44 5.94 -7.90 8.34
C ASN A 44 4.42 -7.75 8.40
N LEU A 45 3.65 -8.79 8.08
CA LEU A 45 2.20 -8.78 8.20
C LEU A 45 1.73 -8.76 9.67
N ALA A 46 2.40 -9.50 10.54
CA ALA A 46 2.14 -9.47 11.98
C ALA A 46 2.36 -8.06 12.56
N GLY A 47 3.44 -7.38 12.16
CA GLY A 47 3.72 -6.00 12.55
C GLY A 47 2.66 -4.98 12.09
N LYS A 48 1.88 -5.32 11.05
CA LYS A 48 0.73 -4.52 10.57
C LYS A 48 -0.58 -4.84 11.28
N GLY A 49 -0.59 -5.82 12.18
CA GLY A 49 -1.77 -6.23 12.95
C GLY A 49 -2.50 -7.47 12.42
N VAL A 50 -1.90 -8.24 11.51
CA VAL A 50 -2.45 -9.55 11.09
C VAL A 50 -2.18 -10.60 12.17
N GLU A 51 -3.22 -11.33 12.59
CA GLU A 51 -3.06 -12.53 13.41
C GLU A 51 -2.51 -13.66 12.53
N MET A 52 -1.22 -13.95 12.64
CA MET A 52 -0.58 -15.02 11.88
C MET A 52 -0.79 -16.37 12.56
N ILE A 53 -1.39 -17.32 11.86
CA ILE A 53 -1.62 -18.69 12.32
C ILE A 53 -0.79 -19.66 11.48
N GLN A 54 -0.07 -20.55 12.16
CA GLN A 54 0.63 -21.64 11.50
C GLN A 54 -0.36 -22.75 11.14
N ALA A 55 -0.57 -22.99 9.85
CA ALA A 55 -1.34 -24.13 9.35
C ALA A 55 -0.90 -24.48 7.92
N ASP A 56 -1.15 -25.71 7.52
CA ASP A 56 -0.85 -26.24 6.19
C ASP A 56 -2.14 -26.67 5.49
N ILE A 57 -2.32 -26.22 4.25
CA ILE A 57 -3.48 -26.59 3.42
C ILE A 57 -3.43 -28.04 2.94
N ASP A 58 -2.27 -28.67 3.05
CA ASP A 58 -2.10 -30.12 2.87
C ASP A 58 -2.44 -30.94 4.13
N ASP A 59 -2.62 -30.29 5.29
CA ASP A 59 -3.07 -30.91 6.54
C ASP A 59 -4.40 -30.29 7.02
N PRO A 60 -5.55 -30.87 6.63
CA PRO A 60 -6.86 -30.38 7.04
C PRO A 60 -7.06 -30.25 8.56
N GLN A 61 -6.36 -31.05 9.38
CA GLN A 61 -6.48 -30.95 10.84
C GLN A 61 -5.87 -29.65 11.37
N SER A 62 -4.80 -29.17 10.73
CA SER A 62 -4.17 -27.89 11.07
C SER A 62 -5.04 -26.68 10.70
N LEU A 63 -5.90 -26.79 9.68
CA LEU A 63 -6.77 -25.69 9.22
C LEU A 63 -7.99 -25.47 10.12
N ALA A 64 -8.51 -26.51 10.76
CA ALA A 64 -9.73 -26.44 11.58
C ALA A 64 -9.69 -25.31 12.63
N PRO A 65 -8.69 -25.24 13.52
CA PRO A 65 -8.60 -24.14 14.49
C PRO A 65 -8.37 -22.77 13.85
N ALA A 66 -7.73 -22.72 12.68
CA ALA A 66 -7.49 -21.47 11.97
C ALA A 66 -8.78 -20.84 11.41
N PHE A 67 -9.79 -21.66 11.08
CA PHE A 67 -11.07 -21.20 10.51
C PHE A 67 -12.14 -20.89 11.56
N GLU A 68 -11.94 -21.26 12.83
CA GLU A 68 -12.92 -21.01 13.88
C GLU A 68 -13.21 -19.51 14.07
N GLY A 69 -14.49 -19.17 14.09
CA GLY A 69 -14.96 -17.78 14.25
C GLY A 69 -14.77 -16.90 13.00
N ALA A 70 -14.41 -17.48 11.86
CA ALA A 70 -14.36 -16.77 10.59
C ALA A 70 -15.77 -16.30 10.19
N ALA A 71 -15.90 -15.01 9.90
CA ALA A 71 -17.06 -14.45 9.20
C ALA A 71 -16.84 -14.53 7.68
N VAL A 72 -15.60 -14.34 7.24
CA VAL A 72 -15.18 -14.46 5.84
C VAL A 72 -13.94 -15.33 5.75
N ILE A 73 -13.88 -16.18 4.74
CA ILE A 73 -12.64 -16.86 4.34
C ILE A 73 -12.32 -16.43 2.91
N PHE A 74 -11.11 -15.92 2.68
CA PHE A 74 -10.54 -15.73 1.35
C PHE A 74 -9.55 -16.86 1.06
N SER A 75 -9.73 -17.52 -0.07
CA SER A 75 -8.91 -18.65 -0.50
C SER A 75 -8.29 -18.41 -1.86
N ASN A 76 -6.96 -18.53 -1.94
CA ASN A 76 -6.22 -18.60 -3.19
C ASN A 76 -5.23 -19.78 -3.16
N THR A 77 -5.30 -20.63 -4.19
CA THR A 77 -4.40 -21.76 -4.42
C THR A 77 -3.47 -21.46 -5.60
N ASP A 78 -2.31 -22.13 -5.66
CA ASP A 78 -1.24 -21.79 -6.60
C ASP A 78 -0.77 -23.01 -7.42
N PHE A 79 -1.29 -23.12 -8.65
CA PHE A 79 -0.85 -24.08 -9.66
C PHE A 79 0.64 -23.96 -10.01
N PHE A 80 1.13 -22.74 -10.21
CA PHE A 80 2.45 -22.50 -10.81
C PHE A 80 3.58 -22.85 -9.85
N THR A 81 3.39 -22.67 -8.55
CA THR A 81 4.34 -23.15 -7.54
C THR A 81 4.48 -24.68 -7.62
N HIS A 82 3.37 -25.43 -7.70
CA HIS A 82 3.42 -26.90 -7.81
C HIS A 82 4.08 -27.36 -9.13
N LEU A 83 3.81 -26.64 -10.22
CA LEU A 83 4.45 -26.89 -11.51
C LEU A 83 5.96 -26.67 -11.44
N GLN A 84 6.40 -25.57 -10.82
CA GLN A 84 7.82 -25.25 -10.67
C GLN A 84 8.53 -26.28 -9.79
N ASP A 85 7.94 -26.69 -8.68
CA ASP A 85 8.47 -27.73 -7.79
C ASP A 85 8.62 -29.08 -8.52
N ALA A 86 7.64 -29.42 -9.36
CA ALA A 86 7.68 -30.63 -10.17
C ALA A 86 8.75 -30.57 -11.27
N LEU A 87 8.93 -29.42 -11.93
CA LEU A 87 9.99 -29.19 -12.92
C LEU A 87 11.39 -29.21 -12.29
N ALA A 88 11.52 -28.74 -11.04
CA ALA A 88 12.78 -28.72 -10.29
C ALA A 88 13.17 -30.10 -9.73
N SER A 89 12.31 -31.12 -9.87
CA SER A 89 12.53 -32.49 -9.37
C SER A 89 12.63 -33.53 -10.50
N PRO A 90 13.63 -33.42 -11.42
CA PRO A 90 13.72 -34.24 -12.63
C PRO A 90 13.98 -35.73 -12.36
N ASP A 91 14.48 -36.08 -11.17
CA ASP A 91 14.83 -37.45 -10.77
C ASP A 91 13.62 -38.40 -10.72
N LEU A 92 12.40 -37.86 -10.78
CA LEU A 92 11.15 -38.62 -10.75
C LEU A 92 10.70 -39.12 -12.13
N GLY A 93 11.45 -38.80 -13.20
CA GLY A 93 11.26 -39.37 -14.54
C GLY A 93 9.92 -39.07 -15.21
N ARG A 94 9.22 -38.02 -14.76
CA ARG A 94 7.87 -37.68 -15.25
C ARG A 94 7.88 -37.15 -16.67
N THR A 95 6.86 -37.50 -17.45
CA THR A 95 6.61 -36.83 -18.74
C THR A 95 6.10 -35.39 -18.53
N PRO A 96 6.20 -34.52 -19.53
CA PRO A 96 5.63 -33.16 -19.46
C PRO A 96 4.15 -33.13 -19.05
N GLU A 97 3.36 -34.09 -19.53
CA GLU A 97 1.94 -34.22 -19.22
C GLU A 97 1.73 -34.60 -17.74
N GLU A 98 2.50 -35.56 -17.24
CA GLU A 98 2.46 -35.98 -15.83
C GLU A 98 2.87 -34.85 -14.87
N ILE A 99 3.77 -33.95 -15.29
CA ILE A 99 4.16 -32.76 -14.52
C ILE A 99 2.98 -31.80 -14.36
N SER A 100 2.28 -31.50 -15.45
CA SER A 100 1.11 -30.61 -15.43
C SER A 100 -0.08 -31.23 -14.72
N GLU A 101 -0.31 -32.53 -14.89
CA GLU A 101 -1.34 -33.27 -14.17
C GLU A 101 -1.05 -33.32 -12.66
N TYR A 102 0.21 -33.50 -12.26
CA TYR A 102 0.61 -33.42 -10.86
C TYR A 102 0.27 -32.05 -10.26
N ALA A 103 0.66 -30.95 -10.92
CA ALA A 103 0.38 -29.59 -10.45
C ALA A 103 -1.14 -29.32 -10.34
N TYR A 104 -1.91 -29.78 -11.33
CA TYR A 104 -3.37 -29.73 -11.33
C TYR A 104 -3.97 -30.47 -10.13
N ASN A 105 -3.58 -31.74 -9.94
CA ASN A 105 -4.12 -32.59 -8.88
C ASN A 105 -3.77 -32.06 -7.48
N ARG A 106 -2.56 -31.51 -7.31
CA ARG A 106 -2.12 -30.87 -6.07
C ARG A 106 -2.99 -29.66 -5.74
N GLU A 107 -3.22 -28.78 -6.71
CA GLU A 107 -4.03 -27.59 -6.49
C GLU A 107 -5.49 -27.95 -6.17
N VAL A 108 -6.09 -28.89 -6.91
CA VAL A 108 -7.46 -29.39 -6.64
C VAL A 108 -7.55 -29.98 -5.22
N THR A 109 -6.59 -30.82 -4.84
CA THR A 109 -6.55 -31.43 -3.50
C THR A 109 -6.51 -30.37 -2.41
N GLN A 110 -5.66 -29.35 -2.55
CA GLN A 110 -5.58 -28.24 -1.60
C GLN A 110 -6.88 -27.44 -1.53
N GLY A 111 -7.50 -27.15 -2.68
CA GLY A 111 -8.80 -26.48 -2.75
C GLY A 111 -9.91 -27.26 -2.03
N ILE A 112 -9.97 -28.58 -2.23
CA ILE A 112 -10.93 -29.47 -1.57
C ILE A 112 -10.66 -29.56 -0.07
N ASN A 113 -9.40 -29.64 0.36
CA ASN A 113 -9.04 -29.65 1.78
C ASN A 113 -9.55 -28.38 2.50
N ILE A 114 -9.32 -27.22 1.89
CA ILE A 114 -9.83 -25.94 2.39
C ILE A 114 -11.35 -25.96 2.49
N ALA A 115 -12.03 -26.37 1.42
CA ALA A 115 -13.49 -26.42 1.37
C ALA A 115 -14.09 -27.37 2.41
N LYS A 116 -13.49 -28.56 2.58
CA LYS A 116 -13.91 -29.57 3.55
C LYS A 116 -13.86 -29.04 4.98
N VAL A 117 -12.84 -28.27 5.32
CA VAL A 117 -12.72 -27.68 6.67
C VAL A 117 -13.67 -26.49 6.82
N ALA A 118 -13.79 -25.65 5.79
CA ALA A 118 -14.72 -24.52 5.77
C ALA A 118 -16.21 -24.95 5.83
N SER A 119 -16.53 -26.16 5.35
CA SER A 119 -17.87 -26.74 5.39
C SER A 119 -18.19 -27.46 6.72
N SER A 120 -17.24 -27.50 7.67
CA SER A 120 -17.51 -28.08 8.99
C SER A 120 -18.62 -27.31 9.73
N PRO A 121 -19.49 -27.97 10.51
CA PRO A 121 -20.57 -27.31 11.23
C PRO A 121 -20.11 -26.18 12.16
N ILE A 122 -18.90 -26.30 12.72
CA ILE A 122 -18.33 -25.28 13.62
C ILE A 122 -18.03 -24.00 12.86
N VAL A 123 -17.42 -24.10 11.67
CA VAL A 123 -17.08 -22.94 10.83
C VAL A 123 -18.34 -22.33 10.22
N LEU A 124 -19.26 -23.16 9.71
CA LEU A 124 -20.49 -22.69 9.05
C LEU A 124 -21.44 -21.90 9.98
N ARG A 125 -21.32 -22.06 11.30
CA ARG A 125 -22.07 -21.27 12.29
C ARG A 125 -21.75 -19.78 12.26
N THR A 126 -20.54 -19.41 11.87
CA THR A 126 -20.10 -18.01 11.80
C THR A 126 -19.80 -17.55 10.38
N LEU A 127 -19.52 -18.47 9.46
CA LEU A 127 -19.15 -18.13 8.10
C LEU A 127 -20.31 -17.50 7.33
N GLU A 128 -20.14 -16.24 6.94
CA GLU A 128 -21.09 -15.46 6.14
C GLU A 128 -20.73 -15.50 4.65
N ARG A 129 -19.43 -15.53 4.32
CA ARG A 129 -18.92 -15.56 2.94
C ARG A 129 -17.68 -16.45 2.80
N PHE A 130 -17.63 -17.22 1.73
CA PHE A 130 -16.44 -17.91 1.26
C PHE A 130 -16.02 -17.30 -0.09
N VAL A 131 -14.94 -16.53 -0.12
CA VAL A 131 -14.45 -15.89 -1.35
C VAL A 131 -13.31 -16.74 -1.93
N TYR A 132 -13.52 -17.30 -3.10
CA TYR A 132 -12.55 -18.17 -3.77
C TYR A 132 -11.94 -17.47 -4.99
N SER A 133 -10.61 -17.39 -5.04
CA SER A 133 -9.88 -16.89 -6.19
C SER A 133 -9.91 -17.94 -7.30
N SER A 134 -10.64 -17.64 -8.37
CA SER A 134 -10.93 -18.56 -9.47
C SER A 134 -10.47 -18.00 -10.82
N LEU A 135 -10.71 -18.77 -11.87
CA LEU A 135 -10.54 -18.43 -13.28
C LEU A 135 -11.75 -18.95 -14.07
N CYS A 136 -11.86 -18.54 -15.33
CA CYS A 136 -12.95 -18.91 -16.22
C CYS A 136 -13.05 -20.43 -16.43
N ASP A 137 -14.27 -20.96 -16.61
CA ASP A 137 -14.49 -22.34 -17.03
C ASP A 137 -14.27 -22.50 -18.53
N VAL A 138 -12.99 -22.63 -18.91
CA VAL A 138 -12.55 -22.75 -20.30
C VAL A 138 -13.28 -23.88 -21.02
N ARG A 139 -13.37 -25.07 -20.41
CA ARG A 139 -14.00 -26.24 -21.02
C ARG A 139 -15.49 -26.00 -21.31
N LYS A 140 -16.21 -25.36 -20.39
CA LYS A 140 -17.62 -25.02 -20.58
C LYS A 140 -17.80 -24.01 -21.72
N TRP A 141 -17.08 -22.90 -21.66
CA TRP A 141 -17.28 -21.78 -22.60
C TRP A 141 -16.72 -22.06 -24.00
N SER A 142 -15.66 -22.86 -24.10
CA SER A 142 -15.14 -23.35 -25.37
C SER A 142 -15.86 -24.59 -25.91
N ARG A 143 -16.92 -25.07 -25.24
CA ARG A 143 -17.65 -26.30 -25.59
C ARG A 143 -16.73 -27.53 -25.78
N GLY A 144 -15.73 -27.65 -24.91
CA GLY A 144 -14.75 -28.74 -24.94
C GLY A 144 -13.64 -28.61 -25.98
N LYS A 145 -13.56 -27.50 -26.74
CA LYS A 145 -12.46 -27.24 -27.69
C LYS A 145 -11.08 -27.18 -27.01
N TYR A 146 -10.96 -26.46 -25.90
CA TYR A 146 -9.72 -26.34 -25.13
C TYR A 146 -9.88 -27.09 -23.81
N THR A 147 -9.07 -28.13 -23.62
CA THR A 147 -9.17 -29.05 -22.48
C THR A 147 -7.92 -29.08 -21.61
N THR A 148 -6.80 -28.56 -22.11
CA THR A 148 -5.48 -28.67 -21.48
C THR A 148 -5.09 -27.44 -20.64
N VAL A 149 -6.02 -26.50 -20.43
CA VAL A 149 -5.81 -25.32 -19.57
C VAL A 149 -5.93 -25.71 -18.09
N HIS A 150 -4.98 -26.50 -17.62
CA HIS A 150 -4.93 -27.08 -16.28
C HIS A 150 -5.00 -26.04 -15.17
N HIS A 151 -4.33 -24.89 -15.28
CA HIS A 151 -4.36 -23.86 -14.24
C HIS A 151 -5.71 -23.14 -14.08
N TYR A 152 -6.56 -23.13 -15.12
CA TYR A 152 -7.97 -22.70 -15.00
C TYR A 152 -8.85 -23.87 -14.54
N ASN A 153 -8.61 -25.04 -15.11
CA ASN A 153 -9.41 -26.23 -14.87
C ASN A 153 -9.34 -26.71 -13.42
N SER A 154 -8.18 -26.65 -12.77
CA SER A 154 -8.01 -27.00 -11.35
C SER A 154 -8.92 -26.17 -10.44
N LYS A 155 -9.00 -24.86 -10.69
CA LYS A 155 -9.86 -23.94 -9.93
C LYS A 155 -11.34 -24.22 -10.16
N THR A 156 -11.73 -24.48 -11.40
CA THR A 156 -13.13 -24.77 -11.75
C THR A 156 -13.59 -26.15 -11.28
N ASP A 157 -12.72 -27.16 -11.30
CA ASP A 157 -13.04 -28.49 -10.73
C ASP A 157 -13.12 -28.46 -9.21
N THR A 158 -12.33 -27.60 -8.55
CA THR A 158 -12.51 -27.32 -7.12
C THR A 158 -13.90 -26.74 -6.85
N ILE A 159 -14.34 -25.74 -7.63
CA ILE A 159 -15.69 -25.15 -7.49
C ILE A 159 -16.78 -26.20 -7.70
N ARG A 160 -16.69 -27.02 -8.74
CA ARG A 160 -17.68 -28.09 -9.00
C ARG A 160 -17.75 -29.09 -7.85
N THR A 161 -16.60 -29.43 -7.27
CA THR A 161 -16.55 -30.31 -6.10
C THR A 161 -17.20 -29.65 -4.88
N ILE A 162 -16.95 -28.34 -4.66
CA ILE A 162 -17.62 -27.57 -3.60
C ILE A 162 -19.13 -27.57 -3.76
N GLU A 163 -19.62 -27.34 -4.98
CA GLU A 163 -21.05 -27.33 -5.28
C GLU A 163 -21.71 -28.70 -5.09
N ALA A 164 -21.01 -29.78 -5.45
CA ALA A 164 -21.52 -31.14 -5.36
C ALA A 164 -21.48 -31.70 -3.92
N GLU A 165 -20.37 -31.50 -3.20
CA GLU A 165 -20.12 -32.15 -1.92
C GLU A 165 -20.38 -31.25 -0.71
N PHE A 166 -20.30 -29.92 -0.87
CA PHE A 166 -20.43 -28.95 0.22
C PHE A 166 -21.49 -27.87 -0.08
N PRO A 167 -22.77 -28.23 -0.31
CA PRO A 167 -23.80 -27.31 -0.80
C PRO A 167 -24.06 -26.11 0.13
N GLU A 168 -23.89 -26.28 1.44
CA GLU A 168 -24.00 -25.17 2.40
C GLU A 168 -22.85 -24.16 2.30
N LEU A 169 -21.64 -24.62 1.99
CA LEU A 169 -20.51 -23.73 1.72
C LEU A 169 -20.71 -23.04 0.36
N ALA A 170 -21.11 -23.80 -0.66
CA ALA A 170 -21.43 -23.28 -1.99
C ALA A 170 -22.52 -22.19 -1.94
N ALA A 171 -23.50 -22.31 -1.04
CA ALA A 171 -24.53 -21.29 -0.83
C ALA A 171 -23.97 -19.94 -0.33
N ARG A 172 -22.78 -19.93 0.28
CA ARG A 172 -22.07 -18.76 0.81
C ARG A 172 -20.89 -18.34 -0.08
N MET A 173 -20.61 -19.08 -1.14
CA MET A 173 -19.43 -18.89 -1.98
C MET A 173 -19.65 -17.77 -3.00
N SER A 174 -18.63 -16.94 -3.17
CA SER A 174 -18.47 -16.02 -4.31
C SER A 174 -17.06 -16.17 -4.87
N THR A 175 -16.88 -15.90 -6.15
CA THR A 175 -15.61 -16.07 -6.85
C THR A 175 -15.08 -14.75 -7.37
N VAL A 176 -13.75 -14.60 -7.36
CA VAL A 176 -13.05 -13.51 -8.02
C VAL A 176 -12.14 -14.07 -9.09
N GLN A 177 -12.38 -13.69 -10.35
CA GLN A 177 -11.50 -13.94 -11.47
C GLN A 177 -10.57 -12.75 -11.63
N LEU A 178 -9.30 -12.87 -11.25
CA LEU A 178 -8.37 -11.76 -11.43
C LEU A 178 -7.90 -11.66 -12.88
N GLY A 179 -7.77 -10.43 -13.36
CA GLY A 179 -7.17 -10.12 -14.65
C GLY A 179 -5.69 -10.54 -14.74
N HIS A 180 -5.09 -10.30 -15.91
CA HIS A 180 -3.68 -10.57 -16.14
C HIS A 180 -2.80 -9.66 -15.29
N TYR A 181 -1.92 -10.24 -14.47
CA TYR A 181 -1.09 -9.46 -13.56
C TYR A 181 -0.10 -8.63 -14.38
N VAL A 182 -0.04 -7.33 -14.09
CA VAL A 182 0.93 -6.43 -14.74
C VAL A 182 2.39 -6.82 -14.50
N THR A 183 2.65 -7.69 -13.52
CA THR A 183 3.98 -8.22 -13.19
C THR A 183 4.26 -9.60 -13.77
N MET A 184 3.31 -10.23 -14.48
CA MET A 184 3.46 -11.61 -14.97
C MET A 184 4.67 -11.78 -15.90
N TRP A 185 5.02 -10.73 -16.63
CA TRP A 185 6.21 -10.70 -17.49
C TRP A 185 7.52 -10.95 -16.72
N LYS A 186 7.56 -10.77 -15.40
CA LYS A 186 8.73 -11.08 -14.56
C LYS A 186 8.90 -12.58 -14.30
N ALA A 187 7.80 -13.34 -14.34
CA ALA A 187 7.83 -14.77 -14.05
C ALA A 187 8.41 -15.59 -15.22
N PHE A 188 8.28 -15.09 -16.44
CA PHE A 188 8.76 -15.76 -17.65
C PHE A 188 9.66 -14.79 -18.44
N PRO A 189 11.00 -14.95 -18.39
CA PRO A 189 11.93 -14.06 -19.07
C PRO A 189 11.64 -13.88 -20.57
N SER A 190 11.17 -14.92 -21.26
CA SER A 190 10.76 -14.86 -22.68
C SER A 190 9.54 -13.96 -22.94
N MET A 191 8.72 -13.72 -21.91
CA MET A 191 7.54 -12.85 -21.96
C MET A 191 7.81 -11.42 -21.46
N ALA A 192 9.04 -11.12 -21.05
CA ALA A 192 9.47 -9.78 -20.65
C ALA A 192 9.76 -8.87 -21.87
N PRO A 193 9.66 -7.54 -21.72
CA PRO A 193 10.20 -6.62 -22.72
C PRO A 193 11.69 -6.86 -22.94
N GLN A 194 12.08 -7.19 -24.17
CA GLN A 194 13.46 -7.51 -24.52
C GLN A 194 14.18 -6.28 -25.04
N LYS A 195 15.37 -6.01 -24.49
CA LYS A 195 16.22 -4.92 -24.96
C LYS A 195 16.70 -5.19 -26.40
N GLN A 196 16.56 -4.21 -27.25
CA GLN A 196 16.93 -4.25 -28.66
C GLN A 196 18.32 -3.62 -28.90
N PRO A 197 18.96 -3.90 -30.05
CA PRO A 197 20.28 -3.32 -30.38
C PRO A 197 20.30 -1.78 -30.42
N ASP A 198 19.16 -1.15 -30.73
CA ASP A 198 18.99 0.31 -30.75
C ASP A 198 18.80 0.92 -29.35
N GLY A 199 18.81 0.09 -28.30
CA GLY A 199 18.60 0.52 -26.91
C GLY A 199 17.13 0.63 -26.51
N GLY A 200 16.19 0.44 -27.44
CA GLY A 200 14.77 0.32 -27.16
C GLY A 200 14.41 -1.03 -26.54
N PHE A 201 13.14 -1.21 -26.21
CA PHE A 201 12.59 -2.46 -25.68
C PHE A 201 11.44 -2.91 -26.56
N LEU A 202 11.39 -4.21 -26.83
CA LEU A 202 10.34 -4.82 -27.63
C LEU A 202 9.67 -5.91 -26.82
N MET A 203 8.35 -5.81 -26.71
CA MET A 203 7.53 -6.91 -26.22
C MET A 203 7.01 -7.69 -27.40
N THR A 204 7.30 -8.98 -27.45
CA THR A 204 6.69 -9.89 -28.40
C THR A 204 5.50 -10.60 -27.76
N ARG A 205 4.42 -10.79 -28.52
CA ARG A 205 3.30 -11.67 -28.16
C ARG A 205 2.81 -12.39 -29.40
N GLN A 206 2.24 -13.57 -29.21
CA GLN A 206 1.50 -14.29 -30.24
C GLN A 206 0.10 -13.71 -30.50
N VAL A 207 -0.48 -13.04 -29.50
CA VAL A 207 -1.85 -12.53 -29.59
C VAL A 207 -1.98 -11.29 -30.47
N ASN A 208 -3.19 -11.09 -31.02
CA ASN A 208 -3.58 -9.94 -31.80
C ASN A 208 -3.33 -8.63 -31.04
N ALA A 209 -2.67 -7.67 -31.72
CA ALA A 209 -2.33 -6.36 -31.16
C ALA A 209 -3.56 -5.56 -30.68
N GLY A 210 -4.73 -5.76 -31.30
CA GLY A 210 -5.99 -5.11 -30.95
C GLY A 210 -6.80 -5.84 -29.86
N LEU A 211 -6.35 -7.00 -29.40
CA LEU A 211 -7.03 -7.74 -28.34
C LEU A 211 -6.92 -6.98 -27.02
N LYS A 212 -8.07 -6.67 -26.41
CA LYS A 212 -8.16 -6.04 -25.09
C LYS A 212 -8.00 -7.08 -23.98
N PHE A 213 -7.00 -6.88 -23.13
CA PHE A 213 -6.71 -7.69 -21.96
C PHE A 213 -7.12 -6.94 -20.67
N PRO A 214 -7.78 -7.62 -19.71
CA PRO A 214 -8.03 -7.06 -18.39
C PRO A 214 -6.76 -7.15 -17.55
N PHE A 215 -6.04 -6.06 -17.37
CA PHE A 215 -4.83 -6.01 -16.53
C PHE A 215 -5.16 -5.67 -15.07
N VAL A 216 -4.44 -6.31 -14.15
CA VAL A 216 -4.61 -6.08 -12.71
C VAL A 216 -3.28 -5.84 -11.99
N VAL A 217 -3.31 -4.86 -11.09
CA VAL A 217 -2.26 -4.60 -10.11
C VAL A 217 -2.60 -5.38 -8.84
N ALA A 218 -2.45 -6.71 -8.89
CA ALA A 218 -3.00 -7.62 -7.88
C ALA A 218 -2.59 -7.30 -6.43
N HIS A 219 -1.32 -6.92 -6.19
CA HIS A 219 -0.85 -6.57 -4.83
C HIS A 219 -1.55 -5.33 -4.25
N ARG A 220 -2.10 -4.46 -5.10
CA ARG A 220 -2.81 -3.23 -4.71
C ARG A 220 -4.31 -3.46 -4.66
N ASP A 221 -4.87 -4.09 -5.69
CA ASP A 221 -6.32 -4.00 -5.96
C ASP A 221 -7.13 -5.23 -5.51
N THR A 222 -6.50 -6.39 -5.30
CA THR A 222 -7.23 -7.62 -4.98
C THR A 222 -8.10 -7.49 -3.72
N GLY A 223 -7.61 -6.81 -2.69
CA GLY A 223 -8.36 -6.61 -1.45
C GLY A 223 -9.66 -5.82 -1.64
N SER A 224 -9.67 -4.85 -2.55
CA SER A 224 -10.86 -4.07 -2.89
C SER A 224 -11.93 -4.92 -3.59
N PHE A 225 -11.52 -5.84 -4.48
CA PHE A 225 -12.44 -6.78 -5.13
C PHE A 225 -13.04 -7.77 -4.12
N VAL A 226 -12.22 -8.30 -3.22
CA VAL A 226 -12.70 -9.19 -2.15
C VAL A 226 -13.67 -8.46 -1.22
N LYS A 227 -13.40 -7.19 -0.88
CA LYS A 227 -14.33 -6.39 -0.09
C LYS A 227 -15.66 -6.18 -0.79
N ALA A 228 -15.66 -5.89 -2.09
CA ALA A 228 -16.89 -5.79 -2.88
C ALA A 228 -17.71 -7.09 -2.83
N LEU A 229 -17.06 -8.25 -2.98
CA LEU A 229 -17.73 -9.56 -2.88
C LEU A 229 -18.29 -9.86 -1.48
N VAL A 230 -17.64 -9.35 -0.43
CA VAL A 230 -18.13 -9.48 0.95
C VAL A 230 -19.41 -8.65 1.16
N ASP A 231 -19.51 -7.49 0.51
CA ASP A 231 -20.69 -6.61 0.62
C ASP A 231 -21.86 -7.05 -0.26
N LEU A 232 -21.56 -7.75 -1.36
CA LEU A 232 -22.57 -8.32 -2.24
C LEU A 232 -23.25 -9.56 -1.60
N PRO A 233 -24.46 -9.92 -2.06
CA PRO A 233 -25.02 -11.25 -1.81
C PRO A 233 -24.05 -12.36 -2.21
N PRO A 234 -24.13 -13.57 -1.65
CA PRO A 234 -23.29 -14.68 -2.07
C PRO A 234 -23.66 -15.11 -3.52
N LYS A 235 -22.87 -16.02 -4.09
CA LYS A 235 -23.03 -16.53 -5.47
C LYS A 235 -22.83 -15.46 -6.52
N LYS A 236 -21.82 -14.61 -6.31
CA LYS A 236 -21.36 -13.65 -7.30
C LYS A 236 -20.01 -14.10 -7.84
N ASP A 237 -19.86 -13.94 -9.15
CA ASP A 237 -18.58 -14.10 -9.83
C ASP A 237 -18.16 -12.73 -10.34
N LEU A 238 -16.94 -12.29 -10.04
CA LEU A 238 -16.48 -10.93 -10.30
C LEU A 238 -15.15 -10.95 -11.06
N LEU A 239 -15.07 -10.19 -12.15
CA LEU A 239 -13.80 -9.95 -12.86
C LEU A 239 -13.03 -8.81 -12.17
N GLY A 240 -11.96 -9.13 -11.46
CA GLY A 240 -11.09 -8.17 -10.79
C GLY A 240 -10.05 -7.59 -11.75
N VAL A 241 -10.28 -6.38 -12.23
CA VAL A 241 -9.42 -5.69 -13.22
C VAL A 241 -9.17 -4.25 -12.78
N SER A 242 -7.92 -3.81 -12.93
CA SER A 242 -7.51 -2.42 -12.68
C SER A 242 -7.75 -1.57 -13.92
N GLN A 243 -7.38 -2.09 -15.08
CA GLN A 243 -7.53 -1.40 -16.36
C GLN A 243 -7.57 -2.42 -17.50
N THR A 244 -8.43 -2.17 -18.49
CA THR A 244 -8.47 -2.95 -19.72
C THR A 244 -7.66 -2.24 -20.79
N LEU A 245 -6.63 -2.91 -21.31
CA LEU A 245 -5.68 -2.36 -22.28
C LEU A 245 -5.36 -3.40 -23.35
N THR A 246 -4.94 -2.92 -24.51
CA THR A 246 -4.21 -3.75 -25.48
C THR A 246 -2.74 -3.88 -25.07
N TRP A 247 -2.03 -4.89 -25.58
CA TRP A 247 -0.58 -5.03 -25.32
C TRP A 247 0.26 -3.85 -25.85
N PRO A 248 -0.03 -3.26 -27.03
CA PRO A 248 0.60 -2.01 -27.46
C PRO A 248 0.37 -0.85 -26.49
N GLU A 249 -0.85 -0.64 -26.00
CA GLU A 249 -1.13 0.42 -25.01
C GLU A 249 -0.38 0.16 -23.70
N TRP A 250 -0.33 -1.08 -23.23
CA TRP A 250 0.45 -1.46 -22.06
C TRP A 250 1.95 -1.17 -22.27
N MET A 251 2.49 -1.49 -23.45
CA MET A 251 3.90 -1.20 -23.78
C MET A 251 4.19 0.29 -23.90
N ALA A 252 3.25 1.09 -24.40
CA ALA A 252 3.38 2.54 -24.42
C ALA A 252 3.48 3.08 -22.99
N ILE A 253 2.56 2.69 -22.09
CA ILE A 253 2.59 3.08 -20.68
C ILE A 253 3.90 2.61 -20.01
N TRP A 254 4.32 1.38 -20.25
CA TRP A 254 5.57 0.84 -19.69
C TRP A 254 6.80 1.64 -20.17
N GLY A 255 6.83 1.98 -21.46
CA GLY A 255 7.86 2.81 -22.07
C GLY A 255 7.89 4.22 -21.48
N ASP A 256 6.74 4.86 -21.36
CA ASP A 256 6.60 6.23 -20.84
C ASP A 256 7.03 6.31 -19.37
N VAL A 257 6.54 5.39 -18.53
CA VAL A 257 6.89 5.33 -17.09
C VAL A 257 8.38 5.11 -16.89
N LEU A 258 8.98 4.25 -17.71
CA LEU A 258 10.42 4.01 -17.65
C LEU A 258 11.21 5.02 -18.49
N GLY A 259 10.59 5.90 -19.28
CA GLY A 259 11.24 6.80 -20.24
C GLY A 259 12.06 6.11 -21.34
N VAL A 260 11.72 4.88 -21.74
CA VAL A 260 12.40 4.13 -22.80
C VAL A 260 11.56 4.06 -24.06
N GLN A 261 12.22 3.98 -25.22
CA GLN A 261 11.51 3.59 -26.44
C GLN A 261 11.01 2.15 -26.26
N ALA A 262 9.70 1.97 -26.31
CA ALA A 262 9.04 0.70 -26.12
C ALA A 262 8.18 0.38 -27.35
N GLY A 263 8.28 -0.85 -27.83
CA GLY A 263 7.53 -1.34 -28.99
C GLY A 263 6.81 -2.63 -28.65
N PHE A 264 5.80 -2.93 -29.47
CA PHE A 264 5.10 -4.20 -29.46
C PHE A 264 5.24 -4.85 -30.84
N GLN A 265 5.50 -6.15 -30.87
CA GLN A 265 5.48 -6.93 -32.10
C GLN A 265 4.66 -8.21 -31.90
N GLN A 266 3.70 -8.43 -32.79
CA GLN A 266 3.05 -9.72 -32.88
C GLN A 266 3.97 -10.71 -33.61
N VAL A 267 4.14 -11.91 -33.07
CA VAL A 267 4.96 -12.99 -33.63
C VAL A 267 4.16 -14.29 -33.79
N PRO A 268 4.57 -15.23 -34.65
CA PRO A 268 3.92 -16.53 -34.74
C PRO A 268 3.93 -17.29 -33.41
N LYS A 269 2.90 -18.12 -33.16
CA LYS A 269 2.73 -18.90 -31.93
C LYS A 269 3.95 -19.75 -31.61
N ASP A 270 4.49 -20.46 -32.60
CA ASP A 270 5.65 -21.34 -32.44
C ASP A 270 6.93 -20.58 -32.06
N ASP A 271 7.06 -19.33 -32.49
CA ASP A 271 8.19 -18.48 -32.13
C ASP A 271 8.07 -17.97 -30.70
N PHE A 272 6.86 -17.57 -30.28
CA PHE A 272 6.62 -17.06 -28.94
C PHE A 272 6.83 -18.14 -27.85
N PHE A 273 6.35 -19.35 -28.07
CA PHE A 273 6.40 -20.44 -27.09
C PHE A 273 7.64 -21.33 -27.20
N ARG A 274 8.64 -20.94 -28.00
CA ARG A 274 9.84 -21.74 -28.26
C ARG A 274 10.59 -22.14 -26.99
N ASP A 275 10.76 -21.18 -26.07
CA ASP A 275 11.55 -21.35 -24.85
C ASP A 275 10.67 -21.64 -23.61
N VAL A 276 9.36 -21.85 -23.80
CA VAL A 276 8.45 -22.22 -22.72
C VAL A 276 8.58 -23.73 -22.45
N PRO A 277 8.72 -24.18 -21.19
CA PRO A 277 8.82 -25.60 -20.86
C PRO A 277 7.67 -26.41 -21.48
N HIS A 278 7.97 -27.57 -22.05
CA HIS A 278 6.97 -28.41 -22.74
C HIS A 278 5.74 -28.71 -21.87
N ALA A 279 5.92 -28.93 -20.57
CA ALA A 279 4.83 -29.17 -19.63
C ALA A 279 3.82 -28.00 -19.59
N LEU A 280 4.29 -26.77 -19.71
CA LEU A 280 3.49 -25.56 -19.63
C LEU A 280 3.03 -25.04 -20.99
N ARG A 281 3.73 -25.39 -22.06
CA ARG A 281 3.53 -24.82 -23.40
C ARG A 281 2.09 -25.01 -23.89
N LYS A 282 1.57 -26.24 -23.84
CA LYS A 282 0.24 -26.54 -24.39
C LYS A 282 -0.88 -25.87 -23.59
N ASP A 283 -0.74 -25.82 -22.27
CA ASP A 283 -1.65 -25.12 -21.36
C ASP A 283 -1.72 -23.62 -21.69
N LEU A 284 -0.58 -22.94 -21.85
CA LEU A 284 -0.55 -21.52 -22.20
C LEU A 284 -1.04 -21.26 -23.62
N GLU A 285 -0.64 -22.09 -24.59
CA GLU A 285 -1.16 -22.00 -25.96
C GLU A 285 -2.68 -22.03 -25.99
N ASP A 286 -3.30 -23.05 -25.38
CA ASP A 286 -4.76 -23.18 -25.32
C ASP A 286 -5.40 -22.01 -24.55
N THR A 287 -4.72 -21.46 -23.53
CA THR A 287 -5.22 -20.30 -22.77
C THR A 287 -5.33 -19.06 -23.65
N TYR A 288 -4.28 -18.73 -24.39
CA TYR A 288 -4.29 -17.56 -25.25
C TYR A 288 -5.18 -17.75 -26.48
N ASP A 289 -5.19 -18.95 -27.07
CA ASP A 289 -6.11 -19.30 -28.17
C ASP A 289 -7.58 -19.19 -27.70
N PHE A 290 -7.89 -19.61 -26.47
CA PHE A 290 -9.21 -19.40 -25.86
C PHE A 290 -9.54 -17.92 -25.67
N ILE A 291 -8.63 -17.12 -25.12
CA ILE A 291 -8.87 -15.69 -24.88
C ILE A 291 -9.11 -14.95 -26.20
N GLU A 292 -8.40 -15.27 -27.27
CA GLU A 292 -8.62 -14.65 -28.59
C GLU A 292 -9.99 -14.98 -29.17
N GLU A 293 -10.46 -16.22 -28.99
CA GLU A 293 -11.71 -16.68 -29.61
C GLU A 293 -12.96 -16.38 -28.77
N PHE A 294 -12.85 -16.49 -27.44
CA PHE A 294 -13.99 -16.42 -26.50
C PHE A 294 -13.90 -15.25 -25.51
N GLY A 295 -12.79 -14.52 -25.49
CA GLY A 295 -12.53 -13.46 -24.50
C GLY A 295 -12.06 -14.00 -23.15
N PHE A 296 -11.58 -13.09 -22.29
CA PHE A 296 -10.95 -13.46 -21.01
C PHE A 296 -11.86 -14.24 -20.05
N THR A 297 -13.17 -13.93 -20.06
CA THR A 297 -14.20 -14.57 -19.23
C THR A 297 -15.05 -15.58 -20.02
N GLY A 298 -14.67 -15.91 -21.26
CA GLY A 298 -15.47 -16.80 -22.13
C GLY A 298 -16.81 -16.21 -22.58
N GLY A 299 -17.07 -14.93 -22.32
CA GLY A 299 -18.36 -14.27 -22.56
C GLY A 299 -19.44 -14.66 -21.55
N ASP A 300 -19.06 -15.13 -20.36
CA ASP A 300 -19.99 -15.53 -19.30
C ASP A 300 -20.82 -14.32 -18.81
N PRO A 301 -22.15 -14.29 -19.02
CA PRO A 301 -22.99 -13.18 -18.58
C PRO A 301 -23.21 -13.15 -17.06
N ALA A 302 -22.80 -14.18 -16.32
CA ALA A 302 -22.89 -14.21 -14.86
C ALA A 302 -21.72 -13.49 -14.18
N VAL A 303 -20.64 -13.19 -14.92
CA VAL A 303 -19.47 -12.48 -14.39
C VAL A 303 -19.77 -10.99 -14.32
N LEU A 304 -19.68 -10.44 -13.12
CA LEU A 304 -19.80 -9.00 -12.88
C LEU A 304 -18.56 -8.28 -13.43
N MET A 305 -18.81 -7.35 -14.34
CA MET A 305 -17.81 -6.46 -14.92
C MET A 305 -17.60 -5.22 -14.05
N PRO A 306 -16.44 -4.54 -14.12
CA PRO A 306 -16.11 -3.38 -13.29
C PRO A 306 -17.16 -2.27 -13.24
N GLU A 307 -17.90 -2.11 -14.32
CA GLU A 307 -18.95 -1.11 -14.46
C GLU A 307 -20.19 -1.46 -13.62
N GLU A 308 -20.35 -2.72 -13.24
CA GLU A 308 -21.52 -3.29 -12.55
C GLU A 308 -21.33 -3.39 -11.03
N TYR A 309 -20.13 -3.12 -10.51
CA TYR A 309 -19.85 -3.12 -9.08
C TYR A 309 -19.10 -1.86 -8.64
N SER A 310 -19.60 -1.20 -7.59
CA SER A 310 -18.98 0.00 -7.02
C SER A 310 -17.74 -0.39 -6.22
N VAL A 311 -16.55 -0.31 -6.83
CA VAL A 311 -15.30 -0.27 -6.08
C VAL A 311 -15.04 1.17 -5.66
N GLU A 312 -15.19 1.48 -4.37
CA GLU A 312 -14.40 2.57 -3.81
C GLU A 312 -12.94 2.16 -3.94
N ARG A 313 -12.31 2.57 -5.05
CA ARG A 313 -10.89 2.34 -5.29
C ARG A 313 -10.17 2.98 -4.12
N SER A 314 -9.37 2.21 -3.40
CA SER A 314 -8.50 2.71 -2.34
C SER A 314 -7.37 3.53 -2.96
N GLU A 315 -7.73 4.65 -3.58
CA GLU A 315 -6.81 5.75 -3.71
C GLU A 315 -6.35 6.09 -2.30
N CYS A 316 -5.06 6.31 -2.15
CA CYS A 316 -4.50 6.96 -0.97
C CYS A 316 -5.31 8.26 -0.73
N LYS A 317 -6.32 8.22 0.17
CA LYS A 317 -7.28 9.31 0.42
C LYS A 317 -6.57 10.45 1.17
N SER A 318 -5.60 11.11 0.54
CA SER A 318 -5.12 12.39 1.04
C SER A 318 -6.20 13.44 0.76
N PHE A 319 -6.48 14.29 1.76
CA PHE A 319 -7.49 15.35 1.68
C PHE A 319 -7.30 16.27 0.46
N SER A 320 -6.06 16.53 0.04
CA SER A 320 -5.74 17.32 -1.15
C SER A 320 -6.09 16.61 -2.47
N LYS A 321 -5.81 15.31 -2.61
CA LYS A 321 -6.25 14.51 -3.78
C LYS A 321 -7.77 14.46 -3.89
N SER A 322 -8.49 14.27 -2.78
CA SER A 322 -9.96 14.32 -2.79
C SER A 322 -10.47 15.68 -3.25
N TYR A 323 -9.83 16.77 -2.81
CA TYR A 323 -10.20 18.11 -3.23
C TYR A 323 -9.91 18.35 -4.73
N ILE A 324 -8.75 17.92 -5.23
CA ILE A 324 -8.39 17.97 -6.66
C ILE A 324 -9.44 17.24 -7.50
N ALA A 325 -9.84 16.03 -7.10
CA ALA A 325 -10.86 15.26 -7.81
C ALA A 325 -12.20 16.03 -7.87
N SER A 326 -12.66 16.58 -6.74
CA SER A 326 -13.91 17.35 -6.70
C SER A 326 -13.87 18.62 -7.57
N ILE A 327 -12.78 19.37 -7.58
CA ILE A 327 -12.68 20.59 -8.41
C ILE A 327 -12.53 20.27 -9.90
N LEU A 328 -11.92 19.14 -10.27
CA LEU A 328 -11.88 18.65 -11.66
C LEU A 328 -13.27 18.25 -12.15
N GLU A 329 -14.05 17.54 -11.32
CA GLU A 329 -15.44 17.20 -11.64
C GLU A 329 -16.31 18.46 -11.83
N LEU A 330 -16.11 19.48 -10.99
CA LEU A 330 -16.77 20.78 -11.16
C LEU A 330 -16.33 21.50 -12.44
N LEU A 331 -15.06 21.36 -12.85
CA LEU A 331 -14.52 21.96 -14.08
C LEU A 331 -15.15 21.34 -15.32
N GLU A 332 -15.34 20.02 -15.32
CA GLU A 332 -16.03 19.28 -16.36
C GLU A 332 -17.50 19.72 -16.47
N LYS A 333 -18.22 19.78 -15.35
CA LYS A 333 -19.62 20.23 -15.30
C LYS A 333 -19.84 21.69 -15.71
N SER A 334 -18.81 22.51 -15.65
CA SER A 334 -18.87 23.95 -15.94
C SER A 334 -18.34 24.31 -17.33
N ALA A 335 -18.37 23.40 -18.30
CA ALA A 335 -17.77 23.56 -19.64
C ALA A 335 -18.16 24.88 -20.34
N ASP A 336 -19.43 25.29 -20.25
CA ASP A 336 -19.95 26.49 -20.94
C ASP A 336 -19.82 27.79 -20.12
N ASP A 337 -19.41 27.72 -18.85
CA ASP A 337 -19.32 28.87 -17.96
C ASP A 337 -17.87 29.37 -17.81
N LYS A 338 -17.51 30.34 -18.66
CA LYS A 338 -16.16 30.93 -18.69
C LYS A 338 -15.72 31.52 -17.34
N ALA A 339 -16.64 32.07 -16.53
CA ALA A 339 -16.28 32.71 -15.28
C ALA A 339 -15.98 31.67 -14.19
N SER A 340 -16.84 30.66 -14.06
CA SER A 340 -16.62 29.55 -13.12
C SER A 340 -15.36 28.75 -13.48
N ARG A 341 -15.10 28.54 -14.78
CA ARG A 341 -13.86 27.88 -15.25
C ARG A 341 -12.61 28.66 -14.85
N ALA A 342 -12.60 29.98 -14.97
CA ALA A 342 -11.42 30.78 -14.61
C ALA A 342 -11.08 30.65 -13.11
N ILE A 343 -12.10 30.58 -12.25
CA ILE A 343 -11.94 30.39 -10.80
C ILE A 343 -11.38 28.99 -10.52
N LEU A 344 -11.98 27.95 -11.10
CA LEU A 344 -11.56 26.56 -10.93
C LEU A 344 -10.13 26.32 -11.41
N LEU A 345 -9.76 26.85 -12.57
CA LEU A 345 -8.41 26.69 -13.12
C LEU A 345 -7.34 27.35 -12.24
N GLN A 346 -7.66 28.49 -11.63
CA GLN A 346 -6.74 29.13 -10.68
C GLN A 346 -6.61 28.32 -9.38
N GLU A 347 -7.72 27.77 -8.87
CA GLU A 347 -7.70 26.92 -7.68
C GLU A 347 -6.90 25.63 -7.95
N ILE A 348 -7.14 24.98 -9.10
CA ILE A 348 -6.41 23.80 -9.57
C ILE A 348 -4.90 24.07 -9.65
N SER A 349 -4.50 25.19 -10.27
CA SER A 349 -3.09 25.61 -10.33
C SER A 349 -2.45 25.69 -8.93
N ASN A 350 -3.18 26.29 -7.99
CA ASN A 350 -2.67 26.51 -6.65
C ASN A 350 -2.56 25.22 -5.82
N ILE A 351 -3.56 24.34 -5.89
CA ILE A 351 -3.50 23.05 -5.19
C ILE A 351 -2.45 22.12 -5.79
N CYS A 352 -2.26 22.13 -7.12
CA CYS A 352 -1.19 21.39 -7.78
C CYS A 352 0.19 21.84 -7.30
N GLN A 353 0.42 23.15 -7.20
CA GLN A 353 1.68 23.69 -6.68
C GLN A 353 1.89 23.32 -5.19
N LEU A 354 0.82 23.33 -4.40
CA LEU A 354 0.86 22.92 -2.99
C LEU A 354 1.23 21.45 -2.84
N GLU A 355 0.63 20.56 -3.65
CA GLU A 355 0.96 19.14 -3.66
C GLU A 355 2.38 18.85 -4.16
N LEU A 356 2.84 19.57 -5.18
CA LEU A 356 4.23 19.48 -5.63
C LEU A 356 5.19 19.84 -4.49
N ASN A 357 4.94 20.94 -3.77
CA ASN A 357 5.76 21.36 -2.64
C ASN A 357 5.73 20.34 -1.49
N ARG A 358 4.57 19.73 -1.21
CA ARG A 358 4.40 18.69 -0.18
C ARG A 358 5.22 17.46 -0.51
N ALA A 359 5.07 16.90 -1.71
CA ALA A 359 5.82 15.73 -2.15
C ALA A 359 7.33 16.01 -2.20
N GLN A 360 7.74 17.19 -2.69
CA GLN A 360 9.13 17.60 -2.68
C GLN A 360 9.70 17.64 -1.25
N THR A 361 8.93 18.15 -0.29
CA THR A 361 9.34 18.25 1.12
C THR A 361 9.51 16.87 1.76
N LEU A 362 8.59 15.93 1.48
CA LEU A 362 8.70 14.54 1.94
C LEU A 362 9.89 13.84 1.31
N PHE A 363 10.06 13.96 -0.01
CA PHE A 363 11.22 13.40 -0.71
C PHE A 363 12.54 13.92 -0.10
N LYS A 364 12.67 15.25 0.05
CA LYS A 364 13.84 15.86 0.71
C LYS A 364 14.06 15.33 2.13
N ARG A 365 12.99 15.10 2.90
CA ARG A 365 13.08 14.55 4.26
C ARG A 365 13.66 13.14 4.28
N HIS A 366 13.30 12.29 3.32
CA HIS A 366 13.84 10.93 3.25
C HIS A 366 15.30 10.94 2.77
N VAL A 367 15.59 11.71 1.72
CA VAL A 367 16.95 11.83 1.17
C VAL A 367 17.94 12.38 2.21
N GLN A 368 17.55 13.39 2.99
CA GLN A 368 18.44 13.95 4.02
C GLN A 368 18.71 12.99 5.20
N THR A 369 17.91 11.96 5.40
CA THR A 369 18.09 10.97 6.48
C THR A 369 18.70 9.65 6.01
N SER A 370 18.97 9.52 4.71
CA SER A 370 19.48 8.30 4.08
C SER A 370 20.63 8.63 3.12
N THR A 371 20.48 8.39 1.81
CA THR A 371 21.53 8.49 0.79
C THR A 371 22.19 9.86 0.74
N GLY A 372 21.41 10.91 0.95
CA GLY A 372 21.87 12.29 0.95
C GLY A 372 22.36 12.82 2.30
N SER A 373 22.37 12.03 3.38
CA SER A 373 22.66 12.51 4.75
C SER A 373 23.91 13.40 4.91
N LYS A 374 24.97 13.14 4.13
CA LYS A 374 26.23 13.93 4.14
C LYS A 374 26.12 15.29 3.42
N TRP A 375 25.06 15.48 2.65
CA TRP A 375 24.81 16.63 1.76
C TRP A 375 23.81 17.63 2.32
N PHE A 376 23.33 17.43 3.54
CA PHE A 376 22.41 18.37 4.17
C PHE A 376 23.03 18.96 5.44
N LYS A 377 22.80 20.26 5.63
CA LYS A 377 23.16 20.99 6.84
C LYS A 377 21.88 21.54 7.46
N ARG A 378 21.64 21.16 8.72
CA ARG A 378 20.65 21.80 9.57
C ARG A 378 21.19 23.15 10.04
N THR A 379 20.40 24.20 9.86
CA THR A 379 20.71 25.52 10.40
C THR A 379 20.06 25.64 11.77
N SER A 380 20.88 25.77 12.81
CA SER A 380 20.40 25.95 14.19
C SER A 380 19.55 27.22 14.31
N ASN A 381 18.45 27.15 15.06
CA ASN A 381 17.55 28.26 15.39
C ASN A 381 16.89 28.96 14.19
N VAL A 382 16.89 28.35 13.01
CA VAL A 382 16.13 28.83 11.85
C VAL A 382 15.11 27.76 11.49
N TYR A 383 13.84 28.15 11.38
CA TYR A 383 12.73 27.26 11.07
C TYR A 383 12.10 27.65 9.73
N ASP A 384 11.50 26.68 9.03
CA ASP A 384 10.68 26.94 7.84
C ASP A 384 9.26 27.40 8.20
N SER A 385 8.42 27.65 7.20
CA SER A 385 7.03 28.08 7.39
C SER A 385 6.15 27.06 8.10
N ALA A 386 6.57 25.79 8.15
CA ALA A 386 5.92 24.71 8.88
C ALA A 386 6.53 24.53 10.30
N GLY A 387 7.42 25.44 10.72
CA GLY A 387 8.07 25.39 12.03
C GLY A 387 9.02 24.20 12.18
N ASN A 388 9.53 23.64 11.09
CA ASN A 388 10.55 22.59 11.13
C ASN A 388 11.95 23.22 11.04
N PRO A 389 12.98 22.62 11.65
CA PRO A 389 14.34 23.12 11.53
C PRO A 389 14.77 23.22 10.07
N ARG A 390 15.24 24.39 9.65
CA ARG A 390 15.63 24.64 8.26
C ARG A 390 16.83 23.79 7.89
N VAL A 391 16.65 22.94 6.88
CA VAL A 391 17.72 22.13 6.31
C VAL A 391 18.04 22.63 4.90
N SER A 392 19.31 22.90 4.63
CA SER A 392 19.83 23.32 3.33
C SER A 392 20.84 22.31 2.80
N ILE A 393 20.92 22.19 1.47
CA ILE A 393 21.96 21.38 0.83
C ILE A 393 23.33 22.02 1.11
N LYS A 394 24.31 21.19 1.44
CA LYS A 394 25.72 21.55 1.65
C LYS A 394 26.45 21.46 0.31
N GLY A 395 27.14 22.53 -0.07
CA GLY A 395 27.88 22.57 -1.34
C GLY A 395 26.96 22.70 -2.56
N LYS A 396 27.53 22.48 -3.74
CA LYS A 396 26.81 22.53 -5.01
C LYS A 396 26.52 21.10 -5.46
N PRO A 397 25.26 20.71 -5.75
CA PRO A 397 24.97 19.37 -6.28
C PRO A 397 25.82 19.01 -7.50
N GLU A 398 26.24 20.00 -8.29
CA GLU A 398 27.14 19.86 -9.43
C GLU A 398 28.48 19.20 -9.08
N ASP A 399 28.94 19.33 -7.83
CA ASP A 399 30.23 18.82 -7.37
C ASP A 399 30.29 17.26 -7.35
N ILE A 400 29.12 16.58 -7.36
CA ILE A 400 29.03 15.11 -7.40
C ILE A 400 28.49 14.55 -8.70
N ALA A 401 28.24 15.40 -9.71
CA ALA A 401 27.63 14.96 -10.97
C ALA A 401 28.40 13.79 -11.63
N THR A 402 29.74 13.77 -11.47
CA THR A 402 30.64 12.76 -12.04
C THR A 402 30.86 11.55 -11.13
N SER A 403 30.70 11.68 -9.81
CA SER A 403 30.94 10.60 -8.84
C SER A 403 29.68 9.82 -8.49
N ASP A 404 28.53 10.50 -8.42
CA ASP A 404 27.24 9.92 -8.08
C ASP A 404 26.12 10.70 -8.78
N SER A 405 25.82 10.30 -10.02
CA SER A 405 24.82 10.98 -10.84
C SER A 405 23.40 10.80 -10.29
N GLN A 406 23.09 9.68 -9.63
CA GLN A 406 21.79 9.49 -8.97
C GLN A 406 21.59 10.52 -7.87
N LEU A 407 22.54 10.60 -6.93
CA LEU A 407 22.46 11.55 -5.83
C LEU A 407 22.50 13.00 -6.32
N HIS A 408 23.26 13.29 -7.38
CA HIS A 408 23.26 14.62 -8.03
C HIS A 408 21.84 15.09 -8.37
N TYR A 409 21.09 14.29 -9.13
CA TYR A 409 19.74 14.67 -9.55
C TYR A 409 18.72 14.61 -8.40
N MET A 410 18.88 13.69 -7.45
CA MET A 410 18.07 13.69 -6.22
C MET A 410 18.26 14.97 -5.40
N LEU A 411 19.50 15.47 -5.27
CA LEU A 411 19.78 16.75 -4.61
C LEU A 411 19.20 17.94 -5.40
N ARG A 412 19.21 17.90 -6.73
CA ARG A 412 18.54 18.92 -7.55
C ARG A 412 17.03 18.94 -7.35
N LEU A 413 16.39 17.77 -7.25
CA LEU A 413 14.97 17.67 -6.87
C LEU A 413 14.69 18.22 -5.46
N CYS A 414 15.69 18.24 -4.56
CA CYS A 414 15.56 18.83 -3.23
C CYS A 414 15.78 20.36 -3.18
N GLN A 415 16.13 21.01 -4.29
CA GLN A 415 16.41 22.45 -4.32
C GLN A 415 15.12 23.29 -4.20
N PRO A 416 15.16 24.45 -3.52
CA PRO A 416 14.01 25.34 -3.43
C PRO A 416 13.50 25.80 -4.81
N LYS A 417 12.20 26.09 -4.90
CA LYS A 417 11.54 26.60 -6.13
C LYS A 417 11.68 25.64 -7.32
N LEU A 418 11.42 24.36 -7.07
CA LEU A 418 11.38 23.35 -8.11
C LEU A 418 10.28 23.68 -9.12
N THR A 419 10.65 23.80 -10.39
CA THR A 419 9.71 23.99 -11.50
C THR A 419 9.46 22.67 -12.20
N ILE A 420 8.27 22.50 -12.78
CA ILE A 420 7.91 21.27 -13.51
C ILE A 420 8.95 20.90 -14.59
N PRO A 421 9.44 21.83 -15.45
CA PRO A 421 10.44 21.48 -16.46
C PRO A 421 11.77 20.99 -15.86
N ASN A 422 12.25 21.65 -14.79
CA ASN A 422 13.49 21.27 -14.13
C ASN A 422 13.35 19.92 -13.41
N ALA A 423 12.20 19.69 -12.76
CA ALA A 423 11.89 18.45 -12.07
C ALA A 423 11.81 17.27 -13.04
N THR A 424 11.08 17.47 -14.15
CA THR A 424 10.99 16.50 -15.26
C THR A 424 12.39 16.15 -15.77
N THR A 425 13.20 17.16 -16.06
CA THR A 425 14.59 16.95 -16.51
C THR A 425 15.40 16.11 -15.51
N CYS A 426 15.27 16.37 -14.22
CA CYS A 426 15.98 15.59 -13.19
C CYS A 426 15.46 14.15 -13.11
N LEU A 427 14.13 13.94 -13.14
CA LEU A 427 13.52 12.61 -13.13
C LEU A 427 13.91 11.79 -14.36
N THR A 428 13.88 12.40 -15.55
CA THR A 428 14.34 11.75 -16.79
C THR A 428 15.80 11.35 -16.68
N LYS A 429 16.66 12.20 -16.12
CA LYS A 429 18.09 11.89 -15.95
C LYS A 429 18.34 10.80 -14.90
N ILE A 430 17.57 10.76 -13.82
CA ILE A 430 17.60 9.64 -12.84
C ILE A 430 17.20 8.35 -13.54
N SER A 431 16.09 8.36 -14.28
CA SER A 431 15.62 7.20 -15.04
C SER A 431 16.65 6.73 -16.09
N GLU A 432 17.26 7.64 -16.86
CA GLU A 432 18.36 7.33 -17.79
C GLU A 432 19.57 6.70 -17.07
N TYR A 433 19.90 7.21 -15.89
CA TYR A 433 20.99 6.68 -15.09
C TYR A 433 20.68 5.27 -14.56
N HIS A 434 19.46 5.02 -14.09
CA HIS A 434 19.01 3.69 -13.65
C HIS A 434 18.98 2.67 -14.79
N LYS A 435 18.63 3.07 -16.01
CA LYS A 435 18.72 2.17 -17.18
C LYS A 435 20.14 1.74 -17.50
N SER A 436 21.09 2.66 -17.37
CA SER A 436 22.49 2.37 -17.62
C SER A 436 23.14 1.62 -16.45
N HIS A 437 22.59 1.73 -15.24
CA HIS A 437 23.10 1.10 -14.01
C HIS A 437 21.96 0.49 -13.17
N PRO A 438 21.36 -0.65 -13.57
CA PRO A 438 20.18 -1.20 -12.91
C PRO A 438 20.35 -1.50 -11.41
N GLN A 439 21.56 -1.88 -10.97
CA GLN A 439 21.85 -2.15 -9.56
C GLN A 439 21.77 -0.90 -8.67
N LYS A 440 21.85 0.31 -9.24
CA LYS A 440 21.73 1.57 -8.49
C LYS A 440 20.33 1.81 -7.94
N TRP A 441 19.31 1.20 -8.55
CA TRP A 441 17.95 1.23 -8.02
C TRP A 441 17.84 0.56 -6.65
N GLU A 442 18.58 -0.54 -6.44
CA GLU A 442 18.58 -1.31 -5.18
C GLU A 442 19.33 -0.59 -4.04
N GLU A 443 20.05 0.50 -4.33
CA GLU A 443 20.75 1.32 -3.33
C GLU A 443 19.82 2.33 -2.63
N LEU A 444 18.60 2.57 -3.15
CA LEU A 444 17.61 3.42 -2.50
C LEU A 444 16.91 2.66 -1.38
N GLU A 445 16.73 3.31 -0.23
CA GLU A 445 15.81 2.78 0.77
C GLU A 445 14.36 2.89 0.27
N ASP A 446 13.50 1.95 0.67
CA ASP A 446 12.09 1.90 0.26
C ASP A 446 11.38 3.25 0.40
N ARG A 447 11.61 3.96 1.53
CA ARG A 447 11.04 5.29 1.80
C ARG A 447 11.52 6.40 0.85
N GLU A 448 12.73 6.29 0.29
CA GLU A 448 13.24 7.22 -0.71
C GLU A 448 12.65 6.91 -2.09
N ALA A 449 12.55 5.63 -2.44
CA ALA A 449 11.93 5.17 -3.67
C ALA A 449 10.44 5.54 -3.73
N ASP A 450 9.70 5.30 -2.65
CA ASP A 450 8.28 5.65 -2.52
C ASP A 450 8.07 7.16 -2.67
N ALA A 451 8.86 7.98 -1.97
CA ALA A 451 8.73 9.43 -2.03
C ALA A 451 9.16 10.02 -3.39
N LEU A 452 10.12 9.39 -4.07
CA LEU A 452 10.50 9.74 -5.44
C LEU A 452 9.36 9.41 -6.42
N GLY A 453 8.73 8.24 -6.24
CA GLY A 453 7.56 7.82 -7.01
C GLY A 453 6.38 8.77 -6.85
N ASP A 454 6.05 9.14 -5.60
CA ASP A 454 5.00 10.11 -5.30
C ASP A 454 5.27 11.48 -5.98
N LEU A 455 6.51 11.96 -5.93
CA LEU A 455 6.90 13.21 -6.58
C LEU A 455 6.77 13.10 -8.11
N ALA A 456 7.18 11.98 -8.70
CA ALA A 456 7.05 11.72 -10.13
C ALA A 456 5.58 11.67 -10.58
N ILE A 457 4.71 11.02 -9.81
CA ILE A 457 3.26 10.95 -10.07
C ILE A 457 2.65 12.35 -10.09
N ILE A 458 2.98 13.19 -9.11
CA ILE A 458 2.43 14.56 -9.04
C ILE A 458 2.93 15.41 -10.21
N ILE A 459 4.22 15.29 -10.57
CA ILE A 459 4.79 16.01 -11.72
C ILE A 459 4.11 15.58 -13.02
N GLY A 460 3.98 14.27 -13.25
CA GLY A 460 3.30 13.71 -14.42
C GLY A 460 1.86 14.18 -14.52
N PHE A 461 1.10 14.10 -13.42
CA PHE A 461 -0.28 14.61 -13.35
C PHE A 461 -0.38 16.10 -13.75
N ILE A 462 0.53 16.95 -13.26
CA ILE A 462 0.53 18.38 -13.61
C ILE A 462 0.84 18.59 -15.09
N GLN A 463 1.75 17.80 -15.67
CA GLN A 463 2.08 17.86 -17.10
C GLN A 463 0.90 17.41 -17.97
N ASP A 464 0.30 16.27 -17.63
CA ASP A 464 -0.86 15.72 -18.34
C ASP A 464 -2.03 16.72 -18.31
N LEU A 465 -2.32 17.29 -17.14
CA LEU A 465 -3.36 18.29 -16.99
C LEU A 465 -3.07 19.56 -17.80
N ALA A 466 -1.81 20.03 -17.82
CA ALA A 466 -1.41 21.20 -18.60
C ALA A 466 -1.45 20.95 -20.11
N SER A 467 -1.40 19.68 -20.56
CA SER A 467 -1.53 19.30 -21.97
C SER A 467 -2.96 19.44 -22.49
N VAL A 468 -3.96 19.23 -21.63
CA VAL A 468 -5.38 19.24 -21.99
C VAL A 468 -6.08 20.55 -21.69
N VAL A 469 -5.58 21.33 -20.70
CA VAL A 469 -6.20 22.60 -20.31
C VAL A 469 -5.13 23.65 -20.02
N PHE A 470 -5.39 24.90 -20.41
CA PHE A 470 -4.55 26.03 -20.03
C PHE A 470 -4.66 26.29 -18.51
N ILE A 471 -3.63 25.88 -17.77
CA ILE A 471 -3.51 26.15 -16.34
C ILE A 471 -2.82 27.51 -16.13
N PRO A 472 -3.42 28.46 -15.41
CA PRO A 472 -2.78 29.72 -15.09
C PRO A 472 -1.58 29.51 -14.16
N SER A 473 -0.67 30.49 -14.07
CA SER A 473 0.42 30.42 -13.10
C SER A 473 -0.10 30.44 -11.66
N PHE A 474 0.66 29.82 -10.77
CA PHE A 474 0.43 29.88 -9.33
C PHE A 474 0.24 31.34 -8.87
N SER A 475 -0.77 31.59 -8.06
CA SER A 475 -1.08 32.93 -7.54
C SER A 475 -1.25 32.92 -6.04
N ASN A 476 -0.49 33.74 -5.32
CA ASN A 476 -0.67 33.94 -3.87
C ASN A 476 -1.93 34.74 -3.50
N ASN A 477 -2.62 35.34 -4.47
CA ASN A 477 -3.71 36.28 -4.21
C ASN A 477 -5.06 35.83 -4.80
N LYS A 478 -5.05 34.92 -5.77
CA LYS A 478 -6.24 34.41 -6.47
C LYS A 478 -6.35 32.90 -6.27
N GLY A 479 -7.56 32.35 -6.16
CA GLY A 479 -7.77 30.89 -6.02
C GLY A 479 -7.12 30.29 -4.78
N GLN A 480 -7.19 31.01 -3.66
CA GLN A 480 -6.53 30.65 -2.41
C GLN A 480 -7.46 29.91 -1.44
N MET A 481 -8.58 29.33 -1.91
CA MET A 481 -9.62 28.83 -1.00
C MET A 481 -9.10 27.68 -0.14
N PHE A 482 -8.49 26.68 -0.76
CA PHE A 482 -7.92 25.56 -0.05
C PHE A 482 -6.55 25.90 0.54
N ALA A 483 -5.68 26.54 -0.25
CA ALA A 483 -4.30 26.82 0.17
C ALA A 483 -4.23 27.67 1.45
N SER A 484 -5.04 28.74 1.54
CA SER A 484 -5.09 29.57 2.75
C SER A 484 -5.62 28.80 3.96
N LYS A 485 -6.69 28.01 3.78
CA LYS A 485 -7.29 27.23 4.86
C LYS A 485 -6.39 26.12 5.38
N ALA A 486 -5.69 25.44 4.47
CA ALA A 486 -4.69 24.43 4.82
C ALA A 486 -3.53 25.07 5.61
N GLN A 487 -3.05 26.24 5.19
CA GLN A 487 -1.99 26.97 5.88
C GLN A 487 -2.44 27.48 7.27
N GLU A 488 -3.67 27.99 7.39
CA GLU A 488 -4.26 28.40 8.68
C GLU A 488 -4.31 27.21 9.66
N LEU A 489 -4.75 26.04 9.17
CA LEU A 489 -4.85 24.83 9.98
C LEU A 489 -3.48 24.28 10.38
N GLU A 490 -2.53 24.26 9.46
CA GLU A 490 -1.15 23.87 9.75
C GLU A 490 -0.52 24.81 10.79
N SER A 491 -0.77 26.12 10.67
CA SER A 491 -0.32 27.12 11.65
C SER A 491 -0.95 26.89 13.03
N GLU A 492 -2.22 26.51 13.08
CA GLU A 492 -2.94 26.17 14.32
C GLU A 492 -2.27 24.98 15.03
N PHE A 493 -2.01 23.88 14.31
CA PHE A 493 -1.34 22.72 14.91
C PHE A 493 0.11 22.98 15.29
N ASN A 494 0.84 23.78 14.50
CA ASN A 494 2.22 24.15 14.81
C ASN A 494 2.38 24.92 16.12
N GLN A 495 1.36 25.66 16.56
CA GLN A 495 1.39 26.38 17.85
C GLN A 495 1.30 25.44 19.05
N VAL A 496 0.72 24.25 18.86
CA VAL A 496 0.48 23.29 19.95
C VAL A 496 1.38 22.05 19.86
N LYS A 497 2.01 21.77 18.72
CA LYS A 497 2.74 20.50 18.48
C LYS A 497 3.80 20.16 19.54
N ASP A 498 4.48 21.16 20.11
CA ASP A 498 5.51 20.94 21.13
C ASP A 498 4.93 20.49 22.49
N GLN A 499 3.60 20.55 22.65
CA GLN A 499 2.88 20.06 23.84
C GLN A 499 2.49 18.58 23.70
N LEU A 500 2.65 17.99 22.51
CA LEU A 500 2.35 16.58 22.28
C LEU A 500 3.53 15.73 22.75
N ASP A 501 3.34 15.01 23.85
CA ASP A 501 4.31 14.05 24.36
C ASP A 501 3.98 12.63 23.87
N LEU A 502 4.86 12.05 23.04
CA LEU A 502 4.76 10.66 22.60
C LEU A 502 5.94 9.80 23.10
N LEU A 503 6.76 10.29 24.04
CA LEU A 503 8.02 9.65 24.44
C LEU A 503 7.83 8.19 24.88
N ASP A 504 6.76 7.91 25.63
CA ASP A 504 6.39 6.56 26.08
C ASP A 504 6.18 5.57 24.93
N PHE A 505 5.88 6.06 23.71
CA PHE A 505 5.59 5.24 22.54
C PHE A 505 6.75 5.17 21.55
N VAL A 506 7.61 6.19 21.50
CA VAL A 506 8.59 6.39 20.41
C VAL A 506 10.05 6.30 20.85
N VAL A 507 10.33 5.95 22.12
CA VAL A 507 11.70 5.84 22.64
C VAL A 507 11.95 4.44 23.22
N PRO A 508 12.72 3.57 22.53
CA PRO A 508 13.24 3.73 21.17
C PRO A 508 12.13 3.73 20.11
N ILE A 509 12.42 4.24 18.90
CA ILE A 509 11.42 4.39 17.82
C ILE A 509 10.79 3.05 17.42
N ASP A 510 11.55 1.97 17.58
CA ASP A 510 11.13 0.60 17.32
C ASP A 510 10.00 0.13 18.27
N ASN A 511 9.76 0.82 19.39
CA ASN A 511 8.60 0.56 20.26
C ASN A 511 7.28 0.68 19.50
N LEU A 512 7.22 1.51 18.45
CA LEU A 512 6.03 1.62 17.61
C LEU A 512 5.67 0.31 16.90
N LEU A 513 6.63 -0.60 16.72
CA LEU A 513 6.41 -1.91 16.12
C LEU A 513 5.80 -2.92 17.12
N GLU A 514 5.76 -2.59 18.42
CA GLU A 514 5.14 -3.44 19.42
C GLU A 514 3.60 -3.46 19.26
N PRO A 515 2.94 -4.62 19.44
CA PRO A 515 1.49 -4.74 19.30
C PRO A 515 0.72 -3.71 20.12
N GLY A 516 -0.06 -2.87 19.45
CA GLY A 516 -0.90 -1.86 20.08
C GLY A 516 -0.20 -0.58 20.54
N VAL A 517 1.14 -0.48 20.44
CA VAL A 517 1.88 0.74 20.82
C VAL A 517 1.69 1.85 19.78
N ALA A 518 1.79 1.55 18.49
CA ALA A 518 1.41 2.50 17.43
C ALA A 518 -0.05 2.95 17.57
N THR A 519 -0.96 2.02 17.88
CA THR A 519 -2.38 2.33 18.16
C THR A 519 -2.54 3.24 19.39
N GLY A 520 -1.76 3.00 20.44
CA GLY A 520 -1.74 3.87 21.63
C GLY A 520 -1.21 5.27 21.32
N ALA A 521 -0.15 5.38 20.51
CA ALA A 521 0.41 6.65 20.06
C ALA A 521 -0.61 7.45 19.24
N LEU A 522 -1.29 6.78 18.30
CA LEU A 522 -2.33 7.38 17.48
C LEU A 522 -3.54 7.82 18.32
N LYS A 523 -3.96 7.03 19.33
CA LYS A 523 -5.00 7.46 20.28
C LYS A 523 -4.59 8.69 21.08
N LYS A 524 -3.33 8.77 21.53
CA LYS A 524 -2.81 9.95 22.24
C LYS A 524 -2.78 11.18 21.33
N LEU A 525 -2.41 11.01 20.06
CA LEU A 525 -2.48 12.06 19.04
C LEU A 525 -3.92 12.51 18.77
N ASP A 526 -4.87 11.59 18.62
CA ASP A 526 -6.29 11.90 18.41
C ASP A 526 -6.87 12.67 19.59
N GLN A 527 -6.61 12.20 20.82
CA GLN A 527 -7.05 12.87 22.03
C GLN A 527 -6.45 14.27 22.14
N PHE A 528 -5.16 14.42 21.85
CA PHE A 528 -4.49 15.71 21.80
C PHE A 528 -5.13 16.64 20.77
N ALA A 529 -5.45 16.15 19.56
CA ALA A 529 -6.13 16.92 18.55
C ALA A 529 -7.52 17.38 19.05
N ILE A 530 -8.33 16.49 19.61
CA ILE A 530 -9.65 16.82 20.18
C ILE A 530 -9.54 17.90 21.26
N GLU A 531 -8.58 17.78 22.17
CA GLU A 531 -8.36 18.72 23.27
C GLU A 531 -7.98 20.12 22.77
N LYS A 532 -7.08 20.19 21.78
CA LYS A 532 -6.52 21.48 21.30
C LYS A 532 -7.37 22.15 20.23
N SER A 533 -8.05 21.36 19.40
CA SER A 533 -8.74 21.85 18.20
C SER A 533 -10.26 21.62 18.22
N GLY A 534 -10.77 20.85 19.20
CA GLY A 534 -12.21 20.66 19.47
C GLY A 534 -12.87 19.46 18.77
N THR A 535 -12.18 18.78 17.86
CA THR A 535 -12.63 17.55 17.19
C THR A 535 -11.42 16.77 16.68
N LYS A 536 -11.63 15.58 16.09
CA LYS A 536 -10.57 14.76 15.50
C LYS A 536 -9.95 15.42 14.27
N MET A 537 -8.66 15.19 14.06
CA MET A 537 -7.91 15.77 12.95
C MET A 537 -8.54 15.43 11.58
N GLY A 538 -9.00 14.19 11.37
CA GLY A 538 -9.68 13.79 10.13
C GLY A 538 -10.91 14.63 9.82
N PHE A 539 -11.76 14.90 10.82
CA PHE A 539 -12.94 15.74 10.64
C PHE A 539 -12.60 17.21 10.35
N ILE A 540 -11.48 17.73 10.88
CA ILE A 540 -11.08 19.11 10.60
C ILE A 540 -10.71 19.26 9.12
N TYR A 541 -9.96 18.30 8.57
CA TYR A 541 -9.63 18.29 7.15
C TYR A 541 -10.87 18.04 6.28
N GLN A 542 -11.78 17.15 6.70
CA GLN A 542 -13.04 16.92 6.00
C GLN A 542 -13.89 18.17 5.92
N ASP A 543 -14.09 18.83 7.05
CA ASP A 543 -14.86 20.06 7.15
C ASP A 543 -14.21 21.17 6.32
N MET A 544 -12.88 21.28 6.36
CA MET A 544 -12.14 22.23 5.52
C MET A 544 -12.40 22.01 4.03
N VAL A 545 -12.32 20.76 3.56
CA VAL A 545 -12.60 20.40 2.15
C VAL A 545 -14.04 20.78 1.78
N THR A 546 -15.02 20.43 2.62
CA THR A 546 -16.43 20.78 2.39
C THR A 546 -16.66 22.28 2.36
N ASP A 547 -16.06 23.03 3.29
CA ASP A 547 -16.18 24.49 3.37
C ASP A 547 -15.56 25.16 2.13
N CYS A 548 -14.40 24.68 1.67
CA CYS A 548 -13.75 25.19 0.46
C CYS A 548 -14.62 24.96 -0.78
N LEU A 549 -15.23 23.78 -0.92
CA LEU A 549 -16.15 23.49 -2.04
C LEU A 549 -17.42 24.34 -2.00
N SER A 550 -18.02 24.52 -0.81
CA SER A 550 -19.20 25.39 -0.65
C SER A 550 -18.90 26.84 -1.06
N ARG A 551 -17.74 27.37 -0.66
CA ARG A 551 -17.33 28.73 -1.01
C ARG A 551 -17.06 28.92 -2.50
N ILE A 552 -16.51 27.91 -3.17
CA ILE A 552 -16.37 27.94 -4.63
C ILE A 552 -17.74 28.08 -5.29
N GLN A 553 -18.74 27.33 -4.81
CA GLN A 553 -20.10 27.41 -5.33
C GLN A 553 -20.76 28.79 -5.07
N GLU A 554 -20.51 29.39 -3.90
CA GLU A 554 -20.92 30.77 -3.60
C GLU A 554 -20.28 31.76 -4.57
N GLN A 555 -18.98 31.64 -4.84
CA GLN A 555 -18.28 32.50 -5.80
C GLN A 555 -18.81 32.34 -7.23
N PHE A 556 -19.24 31.15 -7.64
CA PHE A 556 -19.91 30.96 -8.93
C PHE A 556 -21.21 31.76 -9.00
N ASN A 557 -22.02 31.73 -7.94
CA ASN A 557 -23.27 32.46 -7.88
C ASN A 557 -23.03 33.98 -7.91
N GLU A 558 -22.04 34.48 -7.17
CA GLU A 558 -21.64 35.89 -7.20
C GLU A 558 -21.10 36.33 -8.56
N ALA A 559 -20.24 35.52 -9.20
CA ALA A 559 -19.68 35.81 -10.51
C ALA A 559 -20.77 35.86 -11.59
N LYS A 560 -21.73 34.93 -11.55
CA LYS A 560 -22.91 34.94 -12.43
C LYS A 560 -23.78 36.18 -12.21
N ALA A 561 -24.03 36.56 -10.95
CA ALA A 561 -24.80 37.76 -10.62
C ALA A 561 -24.13 39.05 -11.14
N LYS A 562 -22.80 39.17 -11.00
CA LYS A 562 -22.05 40.34 -11.52
C LYS A 562 -22.05 40.41 -13.04
N LEU A 563 -21.92 39.27 -13.72
CA LEU A 563 -22.01 39.20 -15.19
C LEU A 563 -23.41 39.58 -15.69
N ALA A 564 -24.47 39.16 -15.01
CA ALA A 564 -25.84 39.56 -15.32
C ALA A 564 -26.07 41.08 -15.16
N GLN A 565 -25.25 41.76 -14.36
CA GLN A 565 -25.27 43.21 -14.15
C GLN A 565 -24.33 43.98 -15.11
N GLY A 566 -23.69 43.31 -16.07
CA GLY A 566 -22.76 43.95 -17.03
C GLY A 566 -21.41 44.36 -16.42
N LEU A 567 -21.10 43.93 -15.21
CA LEU A 567 -19.81 44.17 -14.54
C LEU A 567 -18.80 43.09 -14.94
N LYS A 568 -17.51 43.46 -15.02
CA LYS A 568 -16.43 42.47 -15.22
C LYS A 568 -16.42 41.49 -14.05
N ALA A 569 -16.42 40.19 -14.37
CA ALA A 569 -16.12 39.14 -13.40
C ALA A 569 -14.64 39.19 -13.03
N GLU A 570 -14.27 40.09 -12.12
CA GLU A 570 -12.96 40.02 -11.48
C GLU A 570 -12.99 38.90 -10.43
N LEU A 571 -11.95 38.05 -10.42
CA LEU A 571 -11.71 37.10 -9.33
C LEU A 571 -11.58 37.91 -8.04
N SER A 572 -12.64 37.95 -7.23
CA SER A 572 -12.62 38.62 -5.94
C SER A 572 -11.59 37.92 -5.06
N SER A 573 -10.51 38.62 -4.71
CA SER A 573 -9.77 38.30 -3.50
C SER A 573 -10.71 38.61 -2.34
N ALA A 574 -11.45 37.61 -1.85
CA ALA A 574 -12.17 37.80 -0.60
C ALA A 574 -11.14 38.30 0.43
N PRO A 575 -11.32 39.49 1.04
CA PRO A 575 -10.38 39.97 2.03
C PRO A 575 -10.26 38.88 3.11
N PRO A 576 -9.04 38.60 3.62
CA PRO A 576 -8.89 37.64 4.69
C PRO A 576 -9.83 38.07 5.81
N LYS A 577 -10.88 37.27 6.07
CA LYS A 577 -11.71 37.48 7.25
C LYS A 577 -10.74 37.52 8.42
N THR A 578 -10.85 38.55 9.27
CA THR A 578 -10.06 38.65 10.50
C THR A 578 -10.09 37.28 11.17
N PRO A 579 -8.93 36.63 11.39
CA PRO A 579 -8.93 35.24 11.85
C PRO A 579 -9.70 35.18 13.17
N GLU A 580 -10.80 34.43 13.18
CA GLU A 580 -11.61 34.25 14.38
C GLU A 580 -10.71 33.76 15.51
N PRO A 581 -10.88 34.25 16.75
CA PRO A 581 -10.06 33.78 17.87
C PRO A 581 -10.10 32.25 17.98
N THR A 582 -8.94 31.61 18.21
CA THR A 582 -8.82 30.14 18.24
C THR A 582 -9.83 29.51 19.20
N ALA A 583 -10.09 30.13 20.36
CA ALA A 583 -11.07 29.66 21.33
C ALA A 583 -12.51 29.60 20.77
N VAL A 584 -12.90 30.56 19.93
CA VAL A 584 -14.23 30.58 19.30
C VAL A 584 -14.35 29.47 18.27
N ARG A 585 -13.32 29.28 17.43
CA ARG A 585 -13.27 28.17 16.45
C ARG A 585 -13.32 26.80 17.10
N VAL A 586 -12.57 26.60 18.19
CA VAL A 586 -12.58 25.36 18.97
C VAL A 586 -13.97 25.08 19.55
N GLU A 587 -14.63 26.10 20.09
CA GLU A 587 -15.98 25.94 20.63
C GLU A 587 -17.01 25.62 19.54
N GLN A 588 -16.94 26.29 18.38
CA GLN A 588 -17.79 25.96 17.22
C GLN A 588 -17.61 24.51 16.77
N ARG A 589 -16.36 24.03 16.67
CA ARG A 589 -16.05 22.63 16.33
C ARG A 589 -16.62 21.66 17.36
N LYS A 590 -16.51 21.96 18.66
CA LYS A 590 -17.13 21.15 19.73
C LYS A 590 -18.66 21.09 19.62
N GLN A 591 -19.32 22.20 19.27
CA GLN A 591 -20.77 22.20 19.06
C GLN A 591 -21.17 21.40 17.82
N LYS A 592 -20.42 21.52 16.72
CA LYS A 592 -20.62 20.74 15.50
C LYS A 592 -20.40 19.23 15.73
N GLU A 593 -19.48 18.87 16.61
CA GLU A 593 -19.23 17.46 16.96
C GLU A 593 -20.45 16.82 17.66
N LYS A 594 -21.19 17.57 18.47
CA LYS A 594 -22.41 17.08 19.13
C LYS A 594 -23.54 16.71 18.15
N THR A 595 -23.54 17.30 16.96
CA THR A 595 -24.56 17.05 15.92
C THR A 595 -24.06 16.12 14.82
N ARG A 596 -22.81 15.63 14.91
CA ARG A 596 -22.20 14.76 13.90
C ARG A 596 -22.71 13.31 14.05
N PRO A 597 -23.09 12.61 12.96
CA PRO A 597 -23.44 11.19 13.02
C PRO A 597 -22.24 10.34 13.48
N SER A 598 -22.48 9.20 14.13
CA SER A 598 -21.46 8.35 14.79
C SER A 598 -20.48 7.59 13.85
N HIS A 599 -20.23 8.10 12.65
CA HIS A 599 -19.27 7.54 11.70
C HIS A 599 -17.88 8.14 11.94
N SER A 600 -16.80 7.44 11.52
CA SER A 600 -15.44 8.00 11.50
C SER A 600 -15.25 8.92 10.30
N SER A 601 -14.27 9.82 10.37
CA SER A 601 -13.91 10.59 9.18
C SER A 601 -13.35 9.67 8.11
N ILE A 602 -13.59 10.01 6.84
CA ILE A 602 -12.96 9.31 5.70
C ILE A 602 -11.43 9.53 5.66
N TYR A 603 -10.90 10.42 6.50
CA TYR A 603 -9.48 10.74 6.62
C TYR A 603 -8.84 10.28 7.94
N ASP A 604 -9.58 9.58 8.81
CA ASP A 604 -9.01 9.07 10.07
C ASP A 604 -7.96 7.98 9.79
N ILE A 605 -6.87 8.00 10.55
CA ILE A 605 -5.84 6.94 10.49
C ILE A 605 -6.42 5.70 11.16
N VAL A 606 -6.68 4.66 10.37
CA VAL A 606 -7.27 3.43 10.89
C VAL A 606 -6.23 2.70 11.74
N THR A 607 -6.54 2.55 13.02
CA THR A 607 -5.68 1.82 13.95
C THR A 607 -6.09 0.34 13.98
N PRO A 608 -5.16 -0.60 13.70
CA PRO A 608 -5.44 -2.01 13.90
C PRO A 608 -5.73 -2.29 15.38
N LYS A 609 -6.67 -3.21 15.64
CA LYS A 609 -7.05 -3.63 16.99
C LYS A 609 -5.84 -4.21 17.73
N PRO A 610 -5.65 -3.92 19.03
CA PRO A 610 -4.64 -4.60 19.83
C PRO A 610 -4.96 -6.11 19.89
N SER A 611 -3.96 -6.95 19.56
CA SER A 611 -4.02 -8.40 19.70
C SER A 611 -4.30 -8.79 21.17
N PRO A 612 -4.96 -9.93 21.44
CA PRO A 612 -5.13 -10.43 22.80
C PRO A 612 -3.77 -10.58 23.48
N GLN A 613 -3.58 -9.97 24.66
CA GLN A 613 -2.38 -10.14 25.47
C GLN A 613 -2.24 -11.61 25.88
N GLU A 614 -1.12 -12.24 25.54
CA GLU A 614 -0.73 -13.53 26.12
C GLU A 614 -0.57 -13.38 27.65
N PRO A 615 -0.98 -14.39 28.44
CA PRO A 615 -0.86 -14.33 29.90
C PRO A 615 0.61 -14.19 30.32
N ALA A 616 0.86 -13.29 31.27
CA ALA A 616 2.18 -13.05 31.85
C ALA A 616 2.82 -14.36 32.32
N SER A 617 3.98 -14.68 31.75
CA SER A 617 4.76 -15.86 32.13
C SER A 617 5.34 -15.73 33.55
N LEU A 618 5.45 -16.86 34.25
CA LEU A 618 6.01 -16.95 35.59
C LEU A 618 7.47 -16.45 35.64
N PRO A 619 7.92 -15.82 36.74
CA PRO A 619 9.28 -15.28 36.85
C PRO A 619 10.35 -16.38 36.76
N GLN A 620 11.25 -16.25 35.78
CA GLN A 620 12.39 -17.14 35.57
C GLN A 620 13.44 -16.94 36.68
N THR A 621 13.93 -18.03 37.27
CA THR A 621 14.99 -18.00 38.30
C THR A 621 16.36 -18.28 37.65
N PHE A 622 17.34 -17.41 37.88
CA PHE A 622 18.71 -17.56 37.37
C PHE A 622 19.64 -18.08 38.47
N LYS A 623 20.51 -19.04 38.12
CA LYS A 623 21.65 -19.42 38.98
C LYS A 623 22.82 -18.52 38.64
N ILE A 624 23.31 -17.75 39.61
CA ILE A 624 24.39 -16.79 39.45
C ILE A 624 25.51 -17.06 40.47
N ASP A 625 26.73 -16.66 40.14
CA ASP A 625 27.83 -16.66 41.09
C ASP A 625 27.71 -15.51 42.11
N GLU A 626 28.45 -15.61 43.21
CA GLU A 626 28.41 -14.65 44.32
C GLU A 626 28.78 -13.22 43.87
N SER A 627 29.75 -13.09 42.95
CA SER A 627 30.17 -11.78 42.42
C SER A 627 29.07 -11.08 41.61
N THR A 628 28.32 -11.85 40.81
CA THR A 628 27.19 -11.38 40.02
C THR A 628 26.02 -11.01 40.92
N ALA A 629 25.79 -11.81 41.97
CA ALA A 629 24.76 -11.52 42.97
C ALA A 629 25.02 -10.20 43.70
N GLU A 630 26.27 -9.93 44.10
CA GLU A 630 26.63 -8.67 44.75
C GLU A 630 26.38 -7.45 43.86
N VAL A 631 26.75 -7.52 42.57
CA VAL A 631 26.54 -6.42 41.61
C VAL A 631 25.05 -6.13 41.42
N LEU A 632 24.23 -7.16 41.21
CA LEU A 632 22.79 -7.01 40.99
C LEU A 632 22.05 -6.58 42.26
N ALA A 633 22.45 -7.10 43.43
CA ALA A 633 21.88 -6.71 44.72
C ALA A 633 22.08 -5.21 45.01
N ARG A 634 23.20 -4.62 44.57
CA ARG A 634 23.45 -3.17 44.67
C ARG A 634 22.54 -2.33 43.77
N LEU A 635 22.01 -2.89 42.67
CA LEU A 635 21.15 -2.18 41.70
C LEU A 635 19.65 -2.26 42.04
N PHE A 636 19.17 -3.41 42.53
CA PHE A 636 17.72 -3.67 42.63
C PHE A 636 17.13 -3.56 44.05
N SER A 637 17.94 -3.44 45.10
CA SER A 637 17.45 -3.23 46.45
C SER A 637 17.10 -1.75 46.68
N LYS A 638 15.82 -1.40 46.55
CA LYS A 638 15.30 -0.02 46.66
C LYS A 638 15.51 0.66 48.03
N SER A 639 16.05 -0.03 49.03
CA SER A 639 16.06 0.43 50.43
C SER A 639 17.36 1.09 50.91
N GLU A 640 18.50 1.01 50.20
CA GLU A 640 19.77 1.62 50.66
C GLU A 640 20.70 2.07 49.53
N SER A 641 21.40 3.19 49.70
CA SER A 641 22.49 3.63 48.81
C SER A 641 23.77 2.83 49.09
N ARG A 642 24.18 1.95 48.16
CA ARG A 642 25.26 0.96 48.38
C ARG A 642 26.55 1.18 47.57
N GLY A 643 26.83 2.42 47.17
CA GLY A 643 28.08 2.80 46.50
C GLY A 643 28.10 2.51 44.99
N PRO A 644 29.18 2.92 44.29
CA PRO A 644 29.24 2.84 42.83
C PRO A 644 29.40 1.40 42.33
N VAL A 645 28.78 1.11 41.18
CA VAL A 645 29.01 -0.12 40.41
C VAL A 645 29.92 0.22 39.23
N ALA A 646 31.06 -0.44 39.11
CA ALA A 646 31.95 -0.26 37.97
C ALA A 646 31.31 -0.84 36.70
N TRP A 647 31.40 -0.10 35.59
CA TRP A 647 30.79 -0.51 34.32
C TRP A 647 31.24 -1.88 33.83
N ALA A 648 32.54 -2.18 33.96
CA ALA A 648 33.09 -3.48 33.61
C ALA A 648 32.50 -4.62 34.46
N ALA A 649 32.23 -4.39 35.75
CA ALA A 649 31.62 -5.38 36.64
C ALA A 649 30.14 -5.61 36.31
N PHE A 650 29.42 -4.56 35.91
CA PHE A 650 28.03 -4.69 35.43
C PHE A 650 27.97 -5.44 34.10
N ALA A 651 28.83 -5.10 33.14
CA ALA A 651 28.91 -5.81 31.87
C ALA A 651 29.25 -7.29 32.07
N ASP A 652 30.23 -7.63 32.92
CA ASP A 652 30.57 -9.01 33.24
C ASP A 652 29.39 -9.78 33.87
N ALA A 653 28.69 -9.15 34.83
CA ALA A 653 27.50 -9.72 35.45
C ALA A 653 26.37 -10.01 34.44
N MET A 654 26.12 -9.10 33.51
CA MET A 654 25.11 -9.28 32.46
C MET A 654 25.52 -10.36 31.45
N ALA A 655 26.80 -10.44 31.09
CA ALA A 655 27.31 -11.51 30.23
C ALA A 655 27.16 -12.89 30.89
N LYS A 656 27.45 -13.01 32.18
CA LYS A 656 27.27 -14.23 32.97
C LYS A 656 25.80 -14.65 33.11
N LEU A 657 24.88 -13.69 33.11
CA LEU A 657 23.45 -13.95 33.02
C LEU A 657 22.99 -14.45 31.64
N GLY A 658 23.88 -14.44 30.64
CA GLY A 658 23.58 -14.88 29.28
C GLY A 658 23.13 -13.76 28.35
N PHE A 659 23.33 -12.48 28.70
CA PHE A 659 23.10 -11.39 27.76
C PHE A 659 24.29 -11.22 26.81
N SER A 660 24.03 -10.95 25.53
CA SER A 660 25.05 -10.44 24.62
C SER A 660 25.12 -8.92 24.71
N ILE A 661 26.35 -8.37 24.64
CA ILE A 661 26.61 -6.96 24.89
C ILE A 661 27.14 -6.33 23.61
N SER A 662 26.45 -5.30 23.12
CA SER A 662 26.87 -4.51 21.96
C SER A 662 27.24 -3.10 22.40
N PRO A 663 28.53 -2.72 22.35
CA PRO A 663 28.89 -1.31 22.48
C PRO A 663 28.32 -0.55 21.28
N LYS A 664 27.70 0.61 21.54
CA LYS A 664 27.24 1.53 20.50
C LYS A 664 28.28 2.64 20.33
N TYR A 665 27.90 3.90 20.55
CA TYR A 665 28.79 5.05 20.43
C TYR A 665 29.03 5.67 21.81
N GLY A 666 30.29 5.96 22.16
CA GLY A 666 30.65 6.52 23.47
C GLY A 666 30.47 5.53 24.63
N SER A 667 29.86 5.97 25.73
CA SER A 667 29.57 5.15 26.93
C SER A 667 28.28 4.33 26.83
N VAL A 668 27.65 4.25 25.65
CA VAL A 668 26.35 3.57 25.47
C VAL A 668 26.53 2.09 25.14
N TYR A 669 25.89 1.20 25.91
CA TYR A 669 25.88 -0.24 25.64
C TYR A 669 24.45 -0.79 25.63
N THR A 670 24.19 -1.69 24.68
CA THR A 670 22.93 -2.43 24.58
C THR A 670 23.15 -3.88 25.03
N PHE A 671 22.27 -4.37 25.89
CA PHE A 671 22.26 -5.72 26.42
C PHE A 671 21.10 -6.49 25.80
N TYR A 672 21.39 -7.57 25.08
CA TYR A 672 20.39 -8.41 24.41
C TYR A 672 20.24 -9.74 25.16
N PRO A 673 19.02 -10.11 25.59
CA PRO A 673 18.80 -11.41 26.20
C PRO A 673 18.98 -12.52 25.16
N GLN A 674 19.47 -13.68 25.59
CA GLN A 674 19.54 -14.87 24.76
C GLN A 674 18.16 -15.49 24.52
N ASP A 675 18.03 -16.26 23.43
CA ASP A 675 16.77 -16.91 23.05
C ASP A 675 16.21 -17.86 24.12
N SER A 676 17.07 -18.38 25.00
CA SER A 676 16.72 -19.23 26.15
C SER A 676 16.09 -18.47 27.33
N MET A 677 16.10 -17.14 27.31
CA MET A 677 15.54 -16.30 28.37
C MET A 677 14.06 -15.97 28.12
N THR A 678 13.27 -15.91 29.19
CA THR A 678 11.88 -15.43 29.17
C THR A 678 11.83 -13.94 28.86
N ALA A 679 12.84 -13.17 29.29
CA ALA A 679 13.03 -11.80 28.84
C ALA A 679 13.44 -11.80 27.36
N LYS A 680 12.60 -11.23 26.49
CA LYS A 680 12.89 -11.06 25.06
C LYS A 680 13.33 -9.63 24.70
N LYS A 681 13.26 -8.71 25.66
CA LYS A 681 13.55 -7.29 25.46
C LYS A 681 15.02 -6.99 25.74
N SER A 682 15.71 -6.40 24.76
CA SER A 682 17.01 -5.76 25.00
C SER A 682 16.82 -4.41 25.69
N PHE A 683 17.81 -3.96 26.45
CA PHE A 683 17.81 -2.62 27.03
C PHE A 683 19.16 -1.94 26.81
N THR A 684 19.15 -0.61 26.74
CA THR A 684 20.34 0.21 26.50
C THR A 684 20.57 1.13 27.67
N VAL A 685 21.81 1.19 28.15
CA VAL A 685 22.23 2.03 29.27
C VAL A 685 23.37 2.93 28.80
N HIS A 686 23.31 4.20 29.21
CA HIS A 686 24.30 5.24 28.91
C HIS A 686 25.14 5.57 30.14
#